data_AF-A0A3M1CK13-F1
#
_entry.id   AF-A0A3M1CK13-F1
#
_cell.length_a   1.000
_cell.length_b   1.000
_cell.length_c   1.000
_cell.angle_alpha   90.00
_cell.angle_beta   90.00
_cell.angle_gamma   90.00
#
_symmetry.space_group_name_H-M   'P 1'
#
loop_
_entity.id
_entity.type
_entity.pdbx_description
1 polymer ?
#
loop_
_entity_poly.entity_id
_entity_poly.type
_entity_poly.pdbx_seq_one_letter_code
_entity_poly.pdbx_strand_id
1 'polypeptide(L)'
;LLDNDCSGGDTLPGDSDGIFVSTSNGNNSNPGTITQPLQTIQAAINLVNNGQADRIYVATGIYTESQLQPQRGALYGGFTTDFSSQDTMATPTTFDSTSNDAIFVNVGASFEIGGVWVDVPDGGTRRIIQTWGNVNAHHLFVPGVGACGNKQLFHVERTGVLRLSNVTVTEVTDTCGSTLYGVYSSGRVVIRNTQINFSDGAFGNVFGIAQFDSRELLDLDGLTVRVGTRTADHATYGVYAEGPAVIRNFVLTTVSRGEHNGIYHHIDSVPGFGDLTVENATFTFGAPACSGCTHTGIYAQNGGAISVRGVDIDSGGGNVSHRFIYINNVDQVDLSDVDATGGDNRYGIRAVEILSVMGGVAVDGVRVTQGATLNDNSNNYGLYIFSAENVSIRDSFFYAEKSPNRVGGAGLYLADVNDVNLANVHVTATVPTISGWQTQIYGAYIRPYGNLSIDGGSFVAPGESAVNFYPRMYGLYVQSYNGDVGGLSVNNAVIRAGNGLNSTGFYLDWNNNTSLADGVIRNNTIEQGAAYYYMYGLRLQNHAGYLLIADNTIRPTASKTSGACGYSHYGIRDDNAREVDFVGNTIRAPFGYYCDNTYGLYMPTSGTFSIVNNQIHGGHGRYTRGLYLDCDSAVVAGNTIFGGYAGVHSSYYGYGRGVEERDSTCYADYINNTVYGPTVTYANSTNYAMYVRPRFVSGGVPNHIVNNIIYPVTTGGSDRGLYLSGCYGNGAVSLQHNIFYGGDSSYRMYDSCGGYYDTEAELNETCKASGSCDAASGGNQIIDPELVDPPDDLHLDSDSPAIGAGASILTTYRGIDIPDITEDIDGDARNLSTPDVGADER
;
A
#
# COMPACT_ATOMS: atom_id res chain seq x y z
N LEU A 1 22.34 -53.91 4.96
CA LEU A 1 20.87 -53.86 5.02
C LEU A 1 20.48 -52.87 3.94
N LEU A 2 19.82 -53.34 2.89
CA LEU A 2 19.33 -52.50 1.78
C LEU A 2 18.32 -51.51 2.37
N ASP A 3 18.61 -50.21 2.32
CA ASP A 3 17.67 -49.17 2.72
C ASP A 3 16.77 -48.90 1.53
N ASN A 4 15.62 -49.56 1.54
CA ASN A 4 14.66 -49.70 0.46
C ASN A 4 14.01 -48.36 0.01
N ASP A 5 14.81 -47.37 -0.41
CA ASP A 5 14.40 -46.00 -0.73
C ASP A 5 14.08 -45.79 -2.22
N CYS A 6 14.41 -46.76 -3.08
CA CYS A 6 13.99 -46.80 -4.48
C CYS A 6 12.63 -47.49 -4.65
N SER A 7 11.68 -46.84 -5.35
CA SER A 7 10.33 -47.36 -5.60
C SER A 7 10.34 -48.54 -6.57
N GLY A 8 10.71 -49.73 -6.08
CA GLY A 8 10.83 -50.96 -6.85
C GLY A 8 11.45 -52.13 -6.08
N GLY A 9 12.11 -51.86 -4.94
CA GLY A 9 12.93 -52.86 -4.25
C GLY A 9 14.31 -52.96 -4.90
N ASP A 10 15.37 -52.83 -4.10
CA ASP A 10 16.74 -52.98 -4.57
C ASP A 10 17.04 -54.44 -4.93
N THR A 11 16.59 -54.86 -6.12
CA THR A 11 17.14 -56.08 -6.73
C THR A 11 18.52 -55.73 -7.28
N LEU A 12 19.56 -56.27 -6.64
CA LEU A 12 20.92 -56.19 -7.17
C LEU A 12 20.93 -56.75 -8.60
N PRO A 13 21.64 -56.09 -9.53
CA PRO A 13 21.65 -56.49 -10.93
C PRO A 13 22.33 -57.84 -11.12
N GLY A 14 21.76 -58.69 -11.97
CA GLY A 14 22.37 -59.90 -12.51
C GLY A 14 23.02 -59.67 -13.88
N ASP A 15 23.77 -60.66 -14.38
CA ASP A 15 24.46 -60.60 -15.69
C ASP A 15 23.52 -60.32 -16.89
N SER A 16 22.21 -60.59 -16.76
CA SER A 16 21.21 -60.28 -17.78
C SER A 16 20.79 -58.81 -17.81
N ASP A 17 21.11 -58.05 -16.77
CA ASP A 17 20.52 -56.73 -16.54
C ASP A 17 21.36 -55.60 -17.15
N GLY A 18 22.65 -55.84 -17.45
CA GLY A 18 23.54 -54.83 -17.99
C GLY A 18 25.01 -55.25 -18.13
N ILE A 19 25.86 -54.26 -18.40
CA ILE A 19 27.32 -54.40 -18.50
C ILE A 19 27.97 -53.93 -17.19
N PHE A 20 28.86 -54.74 -16.64
CA PHE A 20 29.51 -54.48 -15.35
C PHE A 20 30.93 -53.94 -15.54
N VAL A 21 31.29 -52.92 -14.76
CA VAL A 21 32.58 -52.21 -14.84
C VAL A 21 33.23 -52.11 -13.46
N SER A 22 34.51 -52.46 -13.36
CA SER A 22 35.29 -52.36 -12.13
C SER A 22 36.75 -52.10 -12.41
N THR A 23 37.32 -51.03 -11.85
CA THR A 23 38.76 -50.73 -11.99
C THR A 23 39.65 -51.73 -11.29
N SER A 24 39.16 -52.38 -10.22
CA SER A 24 39.97 -53.24 -9.34
C SER A 24 40.14 -54.68 -9.85
N ASN A 25 39.14 -55.23 -10.52
CA ASN A 25 39.12 -56.62 -11.00
C ASN A 25 38.66 -56.78 -12.47
N GLY A 26 38.44 -55.67 -13.19
CA GLY A 26 38.01 -55.69 -14.59
C GLY A 26 39.16 -55.74 -15.61
N ASN A 27 38.82 -56.15 -16.83
CA ASN A 27 39.69 -56.12 -18.00
C ASN A 27 38.86 -55.74 -19.23
N ASN A 28 39.32 -54.83 -20.07
CA ASN A 28 38.57 -54.40 -21.26
C ASN A 28 38.37 -55.47 -22.34
N SER A 29 39.04 -56.63 -22.21
CA SER A 29 38.79 -57.81 -23.03
C SER A 29 37.69 -58.74 -22.48
N ASN A 30 37.17 -58.46 -21.27
CA ASN A 30 36.10 -59.24 -20.66
C ASN A 30 34.74 -58.97 -21.34
N PRO A 31 33.76 -59.88 -21.19
CA PRO A 31 32.41 -59.68 -21.74
C PRO A 31 31.58 -58.63 -20.97
N GLY A 32 32.01 -58.18 -19.79
CA GLY A 32 31.28 -57.22 -18.97
C GLY A 32 30.20 -57.85 -18.10
N THR A 33 30.47 -59.02 -17.51
CA THR A 33 29.62 -59.70 -16.52
C THR A 33 30.11 -59.40 -15.09
N ILE A 34 29.33 -59.72 -14.05
CA ILE A 34 29.70 -59.54 -12.64
C ILE A 34 31.04 -60.21 -12.33
N THR A 35 31.26 -61.43 -12.83
CA THR A 35 32.48 -62.20 -12.58
C THR A 35 33.63 -61.87 -13.53
N GLN A 36 33.33 -61.24 -14.67
CA GLN A 36 34.30 -60.75 -15.65
C GLN A 36 33.92 -59.33 -16.07
N PRO A 37 34.10 -58.32 -15.19
CA PRO A 37 33.70 -56.94 -15.49
C PRO A 37 34.69 -56.29 -16.46
N LEU A 38 34.25 -55.28 -17.19
CA LEU A 38 35.13 -54.41 -17.96
C LEU A 38 35.96 -53.53 -17.02
N GLN A 39 37.11 -53.04 -17.50
CA GLN A 39 37.98 -52.19 -16.69
C GLN A 39 37.60 -50.70 -16.80
N THR A 40 37.20 -50.25 -17.98
CA THR A 40 36.85 -48.85 -18.27
C THR A 40 35.40 -48.69 -18.66
N ILE A 41 34.83 -47.53 -18.37
CA ILE A 41 33.44 -47.18 -18.66
C ILE A 41 33.26 -46.97 -20.15
N GLN A 42 34.24 -46.38 -20.83
CA GLN A 42 34.18 -46.22 -22.28
C GLN A 42 34.08 -47.57 -23.01
N ALA A 43 34.70 -48.63 -22.48
CA ALA A 43 34.54 -49.97 -23.05
C ALA A 43 33.09 -50.46 -22.90
N ALA A 44 32.45 -50.21 -21.76
CA ALA A 44 31.04 -50.57 -21.53
C ALA A 44 30.09 -49.76 -22.41
N ILE A 45 30.33 -48.46 -22.55
CA ILE A 45 29.57 -47.58 -23.46
C ILE A 45 29.63 -48.11 -24.89
N ASN A 46 30.78 -48.59 -25.35
CA ASN A 46 30.90 -49.18 -26.69
C ASN A 46 30.01 -50.43 -26.85
N LEU A 47 29.93 -51.30 -25.84
CA LEU A 47 29.06 -52.48 -25.88
C LEU A 47 27.56 -52.09 -25.85
N VAL A 48 27.20 -51.14 -25.00
CA VAL A 48 25.82 -50.60 -24.92
C VAL A 48 25.43 -49.95 -26.25
N ASN A 49 26.27 -49.08 -26.82
CA ASN A 49 26.02 -48.44 -28.12
C ASN A 49 25.86 -49.47 -29.26
N ASN A 50 26.50 -50.63 -29.16
CA ASN A 50 26.40 -51.72 -30.13
C ASN A 50 25.16 -52.62 -29.97
N GLY A 51 24.23 -52.32 -29.07
CA GLY A 51 23.01 -53.12 -28.92
C GLY A 51 23.06 -54.21 -27.85
N GLN A 52 24.18 -54.39 -27.14
CA GLN A 52 24.39 -55.58 -26.31
C GLN A 52 23.68 -55.52 -24.96
N ALA A 53 23.48 -54.31 -24.43
CA ALA A 53 22.73 -54.04 -23.23
C ALA A 53 22.21 -52.60 -23.26
N ASP A 54 21.36 -52.26 -22.30
CA ASP A 54 20.80 -50.91 -22.12
C ASP A 54 21.25 -50.26 -20.81
N ARG A 55 22.05 -50.95 -19.97
CA ARG A 55 22.51 -50.46 -18.67
C ARG A 55 23.98 -50.78 -18.43
N ILE A 56 24.65 -49.93 -17.67
CA ILE A 56 26.03 -50.05 -17.22
C ILE A 56 26.02 -49.93 -15.69
N TYR A 57 26.57 -50.93 -15.00
CA TYR A 57 26.72 -50.95 -13.54
C TYR A 57 28.20 -50.80 -13.20
N VAL A 58 28.52 -49.80 -12.38
CA VAL A 58 29.91 -49.41 -12.11
C VAL A 58 30.21 -49.59 -10.63
N ALA A 59 31.20 -50.42 -10.32
CA ALA A 59 31.71 -50.60 -8.97
C ALA A 59 32.40 -49.33 -8.47
N THR A 60 32.53 -49.22 -7.15
CA THR A 60 33.30 -48.20 -6.46
C THR A 60 34.75 -48.18 -6.95
N GLY A 61 35.31 -46.99 -7.04
CA GLY A 61 36.67 -46.77 -7.53
C GLY A 61 36.81 -45.46 -8.30
N ILE A 62 38.05 -45.12 -8.63
CA ILE A 62 38.39 -43.95 -9.45
C ILE A 62 38.59 -44.40 -10.90
N TYR A 63 37.80 -43.86 -11.82
CA TYR A 63 37.82 -44.16 -13.24
C TYR A 63 38.36 -42.95 -14.00
N THR A 64 39.60 -43.08 -14.44
CA THR A 64 40.25 -42.05 -15.24
C THR A 64 39.81 -42.15 -16.70
N GLU A 65 38.96 -41.21 -17.16
CA GLU A 65 38.36 -41.21 -18.50
C GLU A 65 38.57 -39.84 -19.17
N SER A 66 38.88 -39.81 -20.46
CA SER A 66 39.07 -38.53 -21.18
C SER A 66 37.75 -37.94 -21.70
N GLN A 67 36.79 -38.80 -22.09
CA GLN A 67 35.49 -38.41 -22.62
C GLN A 67 34.55 -39.63 -22.65
N LEU A 68 33.26 -39.45 -22.31
CA LEU A 68 32.24 -40.50 -22.37
C LEU A 68 31.17 -40.16 -23.40
N GLN A 69 30.99 -40.93 -24.46
CA GLN A 69 29.98 -40.61 -25.50
C GLN A 69 28.86 -41.67 -25.59
N PRO A 70 27.95 -41.73 -24.61
CA PRO A 70 26.82 -42.64 -24.68
C PRO A 70 25.83 -42.18 -25.74
N GLN A 71 25.50 -43.08 -26.67
CA GLN A 71 24.44 -42.86 -27.65
C GLN A 71 23.10 -43.40 -27.16
N ARG A 72 23.09 -44.26 -26.13
CA ARG A 72 21.90 -44.83 -25.48
C ARG A 72 22.27 -45.46 -24.13
N GLY A 73 21.25 -45.84 -23.36
CA GLY A 73 21.37 -46.66 -22.15
C GLY A 73 21.36 -45.86 -20.84
N ALA A 74 21.79 -46.48 -19.76
CA ALA A 74 21.88 -45.90 -18.43
C ALA A 74 23.19 -46.29 -17.74
N LEU A 75 23.72 -45.44 -16.87
CA LEU A 75 24.90 -45.68 -16.06
C LEU A 75 24.57 -45.51 -14.58
N TYR A 76 24.80 -46.58 -13.81
CA TYR A 76 24.57 -46.64 -12.37
C TYR A 76 25.89 -46.92 -11.65
N GLY A 77 26.35 -45.96 -10.85
CA GLY A 77 27.47 -46.11 -9.92
C GLY A 77 27.02 -46.49 -8.51
N GLY A 78 27.96 -46.53 -7.58
CA GLY A 78 27.66 -46.79 -6.17
C GLY A 78 27.70 -48.26 -5.76
N PHE A 79 28.21 -49.17 -6.60
CA PHE A 79 28.24 -50.60 -6.27
C PHE A 79 29.51 -50.98 -5.50
N THR A 80 29.46 -52.02 -4.66
CA THR A 80 30.68 -52.68 -4.16
C THR A 80 31.47 -53.32 -5.33
N THR A 81 32.75 -53.62 -5.11
CA THR A 81 33.62 -54.26 -6.12
C THR A 81 33.15 -55.64 -6.60
N ASP A 82 32.29 -56.29 -5.82
CA ASP A 82 31.64 -57.56 -6.13
C ASP A 82 30.16 -57.41 -6.51
N PHE A 83 29.65 -56.17 -6.62
CA PHE A 83 28.26 -55.83 -6.92
C PHE A 83 27.22 -56.46 -5.96
N SER A 84 27.65 -56.86 -4.75
CA SER A 84 26.77 -57.46 -3.72
C SER A 84 25.95 -56.45 -2.92
N SER A 85 26.25 -55.16 -3.05
CA SER A 85 25.42 -54.07 -2.55
C SER A 85 25.61 -52.80 -3.38
N GLN A 86 24.62 -51.92 -3.35
CA GLN A 86 24.72 -50.57 -3.88
C GLN A 86 24.48 -49.58 -2.73
N ASP A 87 25.40 -48.65 -2.56
CA ASP A 87 25.28 -47.49 -1.66
C ASP A 87 26.07 -46.34 -2.29
N THR A 88 25.35 -45.34 -2.80
CA THR A 88 25.96 -44.24 -3.55
C THR A 88 26.82 -43.32 -2.66
N MET A 89 26.67 -43.42 -1.33
CA MET A 89 27.44 -42.65 -0.35
C MET A 89 28.60 -43.47 0.24
N ALA A 90 28.38 -44.75 0.59
CA ALA A 90 29.40 -45.60 1.18
C ALA A 90 30.35 -46.24 0.15
N THR A 91 29.93 -46.39 -1.10
CA THR A 91 30.70 -47.01 -2.18
C THR A 91 30.76 -46.14 -3.44
N PRO A 92 31.33 -44.92 -3.36
CA PRO A 92 31.28 -43.96 -4.47
C PRO A 92 32.01 -44.46 -5.71
N THR A 93 31.41 -44.20 -6.88
CA THR A 93 32.06 -44.32 -8.19
C THR A 93 32.55 -42.94 -8.60
N THR A 94 33.86 -42.73 -8.63
CA THR A 94 34.46 -41.43 -8.96
C THR A 94 34.98 -41.42 -10.38
N PHE A 95 34.59 -40.45 -11.18
CA PHE A 95 35.19 -40.16 -12.47
C PHE A 95 36.26 -39.11 -12.28
N ASP A 96 37.45 -39.41 -12.79
CA ASP A 96 38.58 -38.50 -12.80
C ASP A 96 38.92 -38.21 -14.27
N SER A 97 39.11 -36.94 -14.63
CA SER A 97 39.50 -36.58 -15.99
C SER A 97 41.00 -36.32 -16.07
N THR A 98 41.71 -37.01 -16.96
CA THR A 98 43.13 -36.69 -17.25
C THR A 98 43.29 -35.53 -18.22
N SER A 99 42.22 -35.09 -18.88
CA SER A 99 42.25 -33.94 -19.78
C SER A 99 41.77 -32.67 -19.11
N ASN A 100 42.30 -31.53 -19.56
CA ASN A 100 41.73 -30.21 -19.28
C ASN A 100 40.32 -30.03 -19.89
N ASP A 101 39.87 -31.01 -20.65
CA ASP A 101 38.55 -31.20 -21.20
C ASP A 101 37.82 -32.18 -20.26
N ALA A 102 36.63 -31.82 -19.80
CA ALA A 102 35.94 -32.57 -18.74
C ALA A 102 35.48 -33.96 -19.21
N ILE A 103 34.84 -34.71 -18.31
CA ILE A 103 34.03 -35.88 -18.67
C ILE A 103 32.83 -35.43 -19.50
N PHE A 104 33.05 -35.16 -20.79
CA PHE A 104 32.02 -34.75 -21.73
C PHE A 104 31.07 -35.92 -21.98
N VAL A 105 29.95 -35.99 -21.25
CA VAL A 105 28.85 -36.89 -21.60
C VAL A 105 28.08 -36.29 -22.78
N ASN A 106 28.55 -36.52 -24.00
CA ASN A 106 27.85 -36.10 -25.22
C ASN A 106 26.69 -37.06 -25.51
N VAL A 107 25.50 -36.71 -25.05
CA VAL A 107 24.31 -37.55 -25.23
C VAL A 107 23.48 -37.06 -26.42
N GLY A 108 23.46 -37.87 -27.47
CA GLY A 108 22.58 -37.68 -28.63
C GLY A 108 21.17 -38.28 -28.46
N ALA A 109 20.95 -39.13 -27.46
CA ALA A 109 19.66 -39.77 -27.17
C ALA A 109 19.25 -39.63 -25.69
N SER A 110 18.34 -40.47 -25.18
CA SER A 110 18.02 -40.48 -23.75
C SER A 110 19.08 -41.28 -22.96
N PHE A 111 19.60 -40.72 -21.86
CA PHE A 111 20.60 -41.35 -21.00
C PHE A 111 20.34 -41.04 -19.52
N GLU A 112 20.54 -42.01 -18.65
CA GLU A 112 20.35 -41.89 -17.21
C GLU A 112 21.69 -42.07 -16.48
N ILE A 113 21.98 -41.22 -15.48
CA ILE A 113 23.19 -41.26 -14.67
C ILE A 113 22.79 -41.25 -13.19
N GLY A 114 23.21 -42.27 -12.43
CA GLY A 114 22.90 -42.41 -11.01
C GLY A 114 24.13 -42.72 -10.16
N GLY A 115 24.33 -42.05 -9.02
CA GLY A 115 25.28 -42.50 -7.99
C GLY A 115 26.76 -42.30 -8.34
N VAL A 116 27.09 -41.18 -8.98
CA VAL A 116 28.43 -40.89 -9.52
C VAL A 116 29.01 -39.64 -8.88
N TRP A 117 30.32 -39.69 -8.62
CA TRP A 117 31.14 -38.57 -8.19
C TRP A 117 31.98 -38.11 -9.37
N VAL A 118 32.05 -36.81 -9.66
CA VAL A 118 32.83 -36.26 -10.78
C VAL A 118 33.90 -35.36 -10.21
N ASP A 119 35.13 -35.86 -10.11
CA ASP A 119 36.29 -35.08 -9.69
C ASP A 119 36.88 -34.35 -10.91
N VAL A 120 37.10 -33.04 -10.77
CA VAL A 120 37.59 -32.18 -11.85
C VAL A 120 38.89 -31.54 -11.41
N PRO A 121 40.05 -31.91 -12.00
CA PRO A 121 41.33 -31.37 -11.56
C PRO A 121 41.43 -29.86 -11.76
N ASP A 122 42.12 -29.19 -10.82
CA ASP A 122 42.40 -27.77 -10.84
C ASP A 122 43.04 -27.33 -12.17
N GLY A 123 42.44 -26.34 -12.83
CA GLY A 123 42.92 -25.73 -14.08
C GLY A 123 42.29 -26.27 -15.37
N GLY A 124 41.53 -27.36 -15.32
CA GLY A 124 40.82 -27.93 -16.46
C GLY A 124 39.33 -27.59 -16.46
N THR A 125 38.75 -27.48 -17.65
CA THR A 125 37.31 -27.62 -17.99
C THR A 125 36.48 -26.36 -18.21
N ARG A 126 35.59 -26.40 -19.21
CA ARG A 126 34.50 -25.42 -19.42
C ARG A 126 33.13 -25.99 -19.05
N ARG A 127 32.94 -27.34 -19.07
CA ARG A 127 31.62 -27.99 -18.95
C ARG A 127 31.69 -29.38 -18.30
N ILE A 128 30.76 -29.79 -17.43
CA ILE A 128 30.74 -31.17 -16.88
C ILE A 128 29.82 -32.08 -17.71
N ILE A 129 28.57 -31.71 -17.93
CA ILE A 129 27.65 -32.44 -18.82
C ILE A 129 27.25 -31.54 -19.97
N GLN A 130 27.28 -32.05 -21.21
CA GLN A 130 26.75 -31.36 -22.39
C GLN A 130 25.83 -32.28 -23.18
N THR A 131 24.53 -31.97 -23.22
CA THR A 131 23.54 -32.84 -23.87
C THR A 131 22.76 -32.14 -24.99
N TRP A 132 22.48 -32.89 -26.04
CA TRP A 132 21.50 -32.59 -27.09
C TRP A 132 20.21 -33.41 -26.96
N GLY A 133 20.28 -34.52 -26.22
CA GLY A 133 19.17 -35.43 -25.90
C GLY A 133 18.65 -35.28 -24.47
N ASN A 134 17.93 -36.29 -23.99
CA ASN A 134 17.36 -36.31 -22.64
C ASN A 134 18.38 -36.88 -21.65
N VAL A 135 18.77 -36.12 -20.63
CA VAL A 135 19.62 -36.63 -19.55
C VAL A 135 18.83 -36.61 -18.25
N ASN A 136 18.76 -37.75 -17.58
CA ASN A 136 18.24 -37.86 -16.22
C ASN A 136 19.42 -38.14 -15.27
N ALA A 137 19.80 -37.18 -14.43
CA ALA A 137 20.86 -37.35 -13.45
C ALA A 137 20.28 -37.39 -12.03
N HIS A 138 20.66 -38.42 -11.28
CA HIS A 138 20.23 -38.70 -9.92
C HIS A 138 21.46 -38.93 -9.03
N HIS A 139 21.51 -38.38 -7.81
CA HIS A 139 22.62 -38.59 -6.86
C HIS A 139 24.02 -38.30 -7.47
N LEU A 140 24.15 -37.14 -8.13
CA LEU A 140 25.42 -36.68 -8.69
C LEU A 140 26.12 -35.75 -7.69
N PHE A 141 27.40 -36.04 -7.42
CA PHE A 141 28.27 -35.23 -6.57
C PHE A 141 29.43 -34.63 -7.36
N VAL A 142 29.65 -33.32 -7.23
CA VAL A 142 30.72 -32.59 -7.91
C VAL A 142 31.50 -31.77 -6.88
N PRO A 143 32.68 -32.23 -6.42
CA PRO A 143 33.58 -31.45 -5.58
C PRO A 143 34.47 -30.50 -6.41
N GLY A 144 34.70 -29.28 -5.90
CA GLY A 144 35.95 -28.54 -6.13
C GLY A 144 36.38 -28.26 -7.58
N VAL A 145 35.68 -27.38 -8.30
CA VAL A 145 36.08 -27.00 -9.68
C VAL A 145 36.94 -25.73 -9.68
N GLY A 146 38.26 -25.85 -9.52
CA GLY A 146 39.19 -24.70 -9.48
C GLY A 146 39.82 -24.36 -10.83
N ALA A 147 39.20 -23.53 -11.68
CA ALA A 147 39.84 -23.15 -12.96
C ALA A 147 39.37 -21.79 -13.53
N CYS A 148 40.25 -21.06 -14.23
CA CYS A 148 39.92 -19.80 -14.89
C CYS A 148 39.06 -19.97 -16.17
N GLY A 149 38.25 -18.97 -16.51
CA GLY A 149 37.43 -18.88 -17.74
C GLY A 149 35.93 -19.16 -17.51
N ASN A 150 35.06 -18.81 -18.47
CA ASN A 150 33.62 -19.05 -18.33
C ASN A 150 33.32 -20.56 -18.18
N LYS A 151 32.58 -20.94 -17.13
CA LYS A 151 32.28 -22.34 -16.76
C LYS A 151 30.78 -22.61 -16.80
N GLN A 152 30.38 -23.80 -17.26
CA GLN A 152 28.98 -24.25 -17.30
C GLN A 152 28.90 -25.68 -16.78
N LEU A 153 28.56 -25.94 -15.52
CA LEU A 153 28.58 -27.31 -14.98
C LEU A 153 27.67 -28.23 -15.83
N PHE A 154 26.44 -27.81 -16.08
CA PHE A 154 25.53 -28.48 -16.99
C PHE A 154 25.23 -27.58 -18.19
N HIS A 155 25.36 -28.12 -19.41
CA HIS A 155 25.03 -27.45 -20.65
C HIS A 155 23.96 -28.25 -21.42
N VAL A 156 22.85 -27.60 -21.76
CA VAL A 156 21.75 -28.21 -22.51
C VAL A 156 21.48 -27.40 -23.77
N GLU A 157 21.57 -28.05 -24.93
CA GLU A 157 21.25 -27.41 -26.22
C GLU A 157 19.76 -27.54 -26.57
N ARG A 158 19.27 -26.70 -27.51
CA ARG A 158 17.84 -26.39 -27.81
C ARG A 158 16.81 -27.54 -27.82
N THR A 159 17.22 -28.77 -28.04
CA THR A 159 16.31 -29.93 -28.15
C THR A 159 16.45 -30.93 -26.99
N GLY A 160 17.41 -30.71 -26.09
CA GLY A 160 17.67 -31.58 -24.96
C GLY A 160 16.71 -31.31 -23.80
N VAL A 161 16.49 -32.34 -22.98
CA VAL A 161 15.82 -32.22 -21.68
C VAL A 161 16.80 -32.63 -20.61
N LEU A 162 17.13 -31.74 -19.69
CA LEU A 162 17.90 -32.10 -18.50
C LEU A 162 16.96 -32.27 -17.32
N ARG A 163 16.96 -33.47 -16.72
CA ARG A 163 16.32 -33.73 -15.43
C ARG A 163 17.40 -33.95 -14.39
N LEU A 164 17.48 -33.09 -13.39
CA LEU A 164 18.32 -33.29 -12.22
C LEU A 164 17.41 -33.63 -11.04
N SER A 165 17.74 -34.67 -10.27
CA SER A 165 17.10 -34.83 -8.98
C SER A 165 18.04 -35.36 -7.90
N ASN A 166 17.91 -34.82 -6.69
CA ASN A 166 18.79 -35.17 -5.57
C ASN A 166 20.29 -34.99 -5.95
N VAL A 167 20.61 -33.89 -6.64
CA VAL A 167 21.98 -33.56 -7.08
C VAL A 167 22.59 -32.57 -6.11
N THR A 168 23.84 -32.78 -5.71
CA THR A 168 24.56 -31.88 -4.79
C THR A 168 25.89 -31.48 -5.40
N VAL A 169 26.04 -30.19 -5.72
CA VAL A 169 27.30 -29.58 -6.16
C VAL A 169 27.90 -28.83 -4.97
N THR A 170 29.15 -29.14 -4.62
CA THR A 170 29.83 -28.53 -3.47
C THR A 170 31.15 -27.89 -3.87
N GLU A 171 31.44 -26.74 -3.26
CA GLU A 171 32.77 -26.10 -3.30
C GLU A 171 33.23 -25.68 -4.72
N VAL A 172 32.32 -25.11 -5.51
CA VAL A 172 32.77 -24.48 -6.76
C VAL A 172 33.53 -23.21 -6.41
N THR A 173 34.85 -23.19 -6.64
CA THR A 173 35.73 -22.04 -6.40
C THR A 173 36.13 -21.39 -7.73
N ASP A 174 36.22 -20.06 -7.77
CA ASP A 174 36.87 -19.36 -8.88
C ASP A 174 37.85 -18.34 -8.31
N THR A 175 39.06 -18.35 -8.85
CA THR A 175 40.12 -17.41 -8.47
C THR A 175 40.34 -16.34 -9.54
N CYS A 176 39.62 -16.38 -10.67
CA CYS A 176 39.99 -15.66 -11.89
C CYS A 176 38.94 -14.68 -12.43
N GLY A 177 37.86 -14.38 -11.71
CA GLY A 177 36.89 -13.36 -12.13
C GLY A 177 35.96 -13.80 -13.26
N SER A 178 35.74 -15.10 -13.45
CA SER A 178 35.03 -15.65 -14.62
C SER A 178 33.54 -15.85 -14.38
N THR A 179 32.74 -15.88 -15.46
CA THR A 179 31.31 -16.16 -15.33
C THR A 179 31.07 -17.65 -15.14
N LEU A 180 30.31 -18.01 -14.11
CA LEU A 180 30.02 -19.37 -13.72
C LEU A 180 28.53 -19.64 -13.85
N TYR A 181 28.18 -20.70 -14.58
CA TYR A 181 26.82 -21.22 -14.70
C TYR A 181 26.75 -22.59 -14.03
N GLY A 182 25.84 -22.77 -13.09
CA GLY A 182 25.47 -24.10 -12.60
C GLY A 182 24.82 -24.87 -13.75
N VAL A 183 23.65 -24.42 -14.21
CA VAL A 183 23.01 -24.93 -15.43
C VAL A 183 22.95 -23.83 -16.48
N TYR A 184 23.40 -24.12 -17.70
CA TYR A 184 23.21 -23.30 -18.89
C TYR A 184 22.34 -24.08 -19.87
N SER A 185 21.17 -23.58 -20.21
CA SER A 185 20.23 -24.29 -21.09
C SER A 185 19.66 -23.41 -22.17
N SER A 186 19.45 -23.99 -23.35
CA SER A 186 18.53 -23.49 -24.38
C SER A 186 17.37 -24.45 -24.65
N GLY A 187 17.31 -25.57 -23.92
CA GLY A 187 16.24 -26.57 -23.96
C GLY A 187 15.46 -26.63 -22.64
N ARG A 188 14.72 -27.73 -22.43
CA ARG A 188 13.89 -27.95 -21.24
C ARG A 188 14.75 -28.37 -20.04
N VAL A 189 14.50 -27.77 -18.88
CA VAL A 189 15.20 -28.12 -17.63
C VAL A 189 14.17 -28.44 -16.56
N VAL A 190 14.33 -29.59 -15.91
CA VAL A 190 13.52 -30.03 -14.78
C VAL A 190 14.46 -30.34 -13.61
N ILE A 191 14.28 -29.69 -12.48
CA ILE A 191 15.14 -29.88 -11.31
C ILE A 191 14.28 -30.19 -10.08
N ARG A 192 14.68 -31.22 -9.33
CA ARG A 192 14.02 -31.67 -8.10
C ARG A 192 15.02 -31.84 -6.96
N ASN A 193 14.82 -31.20 -5.81
CA ASN A 193 15.64 -31.44 -4.60
C ASN A 193 17.16 -31.34 -4.86
N THR A 194 17.61 -30.30 -5.56
CA THR A 194 19.01 -30.14 -5.95
C THR A 194 19.65 -29.01 -5.16
N GLN A 195 20.90 -29.20 -4.74
CA GLN A 195 21.68 -28.19 -4.04
C GLN A 195 22.92 -27.80 -4.86
N ILE A 196 23.12 -26.50 -5.06
CA ILE A 196 24.31 -25.95 -5.73
C ILE A 196 24.98 -24.97 -4.77
N ASN A 197 26.17 -25.33 -4.29
CA ASN A 197 26.95 -24.50 -3.37
C ASN A 197 28.19 -23.94 -4.10
N PHE A 198 28.20 -22.63 -4.27
CA PHE A 198 29.35 -21.86 -4.69
C PHE A 198 30.10 -21.41 -3.44
N SER A 199 31.36 -21.83 -3.29
CA SER A 199 32.22 -21.43 -2.17
C SER A 199 32.71 -19.98 -2.30
N ASP A 200 33.44 -19.49 -1.31
CA ASP A 200 34.06 -18.16 -1.36
C ASP A 200 35.05 -18.05 -2.54
N GLY A 201 35.06 -16.92 -3.23
CA GLY A 201 35.91 -16.75 -4.41
C GLY A 201 35.77 -15.41 -5.15
N ALA A 202 36.67 -15.19 -6.10
CA ALA A 202 36.72 -14.01 -6.94
C ALA A 202 35.92 -14.23 -8.24
N PHE A 203 34.62 -14.53 -8.15
CA PHE A 203 33.82 -14.84 -9.35
C PHE A 203 33.52 -13.60 -10.21
N GLY A 204 33.32 -13.84 -11.51
CA GLY A 204 32.76 -12.96 -12.54
C GLY A 204 31.26 -12.73 -12.35
N ASN A 205 30.36 -13.21 -13.19
CA ASN A 205 28.94 -13.34 -12.80
C ASN A 205 28.68 -14.78 -12.33
N VAL A 206 27.78 -14.99 -11.37
CA VAL A 206 27.39 -16.35 -10.95
C VAL A 206 25.93 -16.56 -11.29
N PHE A 207 25.62 -17.63 -12.00
CA PHE A 207 24.27 -18.07 -12.32
C PHE A 207 24.06 -19.45 -11.72
N GLY A 208 23.11 -19.62 -10.80
CA GLY A 208 22.70 -20.95 -10.37
C GLY A 208 22.12 -21.71 -11.56
N ILE A 209 21.16 -21.10 -12.24
CA ILE A 209 20.56 -21.58 -13.48
C ILE A 209 20.44 -20.41 -14.46
N ALA A 210 20.76 -20.65 -15.72
CA ALA A 210 20.50 -19.72 -16.80
C ALA A 210 19.89 -20.46 -18.00
N GLN A 211 18.67 -20.08 -18.37
CA GLN A 211 17.95 -20.58 -19.52
C GLN A 211 17.75 -19.45 -20.53
N PHE A 212 18.40 -19.55 -21.68
CA PHE A 212 18.39 -18.57 -22.75
C PHE A 212 17.62 -19.09 -23.97
N ASP A 213 16.94 -18.21 -24.70
CA ASP A 213 16.26 -18.48 -25.98
C ASP A 213 15.26 -19.66 -25.95
N SER A 214 14.77 -20.05 -24.77
CA SER A 214 13.94 -21.24 -24.61
C SER A 214 12.46 -20.91 -24.67
N ARG A 215 11.73 -21.59 -25.56
CA ARG A 215 10.26 -21.68 -25.48
C ARG A 215 9.77 -22.79 -24.56
N GLU A 216 10.70 -23.61 -24.06
CA GLU A 216 10.44 -24.74 -23.20
C GLU A 216 10.39 -24.32 -21.73
N LEU A 217 9.51 -24.99 -20.99
CA LEU A 217 9.29 -24.77 -19.56
C LEU A 217 10.56 -25.04 -18.74
N LEU A 218 10.96 -24.07 -17.92
CA LEU A 218 11.84 -24.28 -16.77
C LEU A 218 11.02 -24.71 -15.56
N ASP A 219 11.26 -25.91 -15.06
CA ASP A 219 10.49 -26.48 -13.95
C ASP A 219 11.42 -26.83 -12.78
N LEU A 220 11.41 -25.99 -11.74
CA LEU A 220 12.27 -26.11 -10.56
C LEU A 220 11.41 -26.41 -9.34
N ASP A 221 11.80 -27.41 -8.56
CA ASP A 221 11.14 -27.73 -7.29
C ASP A 221 12.20 -28.21 -6.28
N GLY A 222 12.35 -27.52 -5.15
CA GLY A 222 13.33 -27.89 -4.12
C GLY A 222 14.78 -27.57 -4.52
N LEU A 223 15.01 -26.51 -5.29
CA LEU A 223 16.36 -26.06 -5.63
C LEU A 223 16.91 -25.15 -4.51
N THR A 224 18.08 -25.50 -3.98
CA THR A 224 18.84 -24.65 -3.06
C THR A 224 20.11 -24.15 -3.73
N VAL A 225 20.31 -22.84 -3.79
CA VAL A 225 21.54 -22.20 -4.27
C VAL A 225 22.19 -21.44 -3.13
N ARG A 226 23.44 -21.75 -2.82
CA ARG A 226 24.23 -21.02 -1.83
C ARG A 226 25.43 -20.37 -2.49
N VAL A 227 25.62 -19.08 -2.27
CA VAL A 227 26.73 -18.31 -2.83
C VAL A 227 27.55 -17.73 -1.69
N GLY A 228 28.79 -18.19 -1.56
CA GLY A 228 29.76 -17.72 -0.58
C GLY A 228 30.15 -16.26 -0.76
N THR A 229 31.08 -15.80 0.07
CA THR A 229 31.62 -14.44 0.07
C THR A 229 32.41 -14.18 -1.21
N ARG A 230 32.18 -13.02 -1.82
CA ARG A 230 32.84 -12.60 -3.07
C ARG A 230 33.71 -11.38 -2.86
N THR A 231 34.81 -11.31 -3.59
CA THR A 231 35.78 -10.20 -3.52
C THR A 231 35.53 -9.09 -4.55
N ALA A 232 34.70 -9.32 -5.58
CA ALA A 232 34.44 -8.39 -6.68
C ALA A 232 32.96 -7.95 -6.77
N ASP A 233 32.72 -6.74 -7.29
CA ASP A 233 31.40 -6.11 -7.46
C ASP A 233 30.71 -6.58 -8.76
N HIS A 234 30.33 -7.85 -8.81
CA HIS A 234 29.64 -8.41 -9.96
C HIS A 234 28.30 -9.04 -9.57
N ALA A 235 27.47 -9.34 -10.56
CA ALA A 235 26.11 -9.81 -10.35
C ALA A 235 26.07 -11.31 -9.95
N THR A 236 25.14 -11.65 -9.07
CA THR A 236 24.76 -13.02 -8.74
C THR A 236 23.29 -13.23 -9.13
N TYR A 237 23.02 -14.29 -9.88
CA TYR A 237 21.69 -14.71 -10.30
C TYR A 237 21.39 -16.09 -9.73
N GLY A 238 20.35 -16.24 -8.92
CA GLY A 238 19.89 -17.57 -8.50
C GLY A 238 19.34 -18.33 -9.71
N VAL A 239 18.35 -17.74 -10.37
CA VAL A 239 17.74 -18.24 -11.61
C VAL A 239 17.67 -17.11 -12.65
N TYR A 240 18.07 -17.39 -13.88
CA TYR A 240 17.90 -16.53 -15.05
C TYR A 240 17.08 -17.29 -16.09
N ALA A 241 15.95 -16.73 -16.54
CA ALA A 241 15.05 -17.41 -17.48
C ALA A 241 14.44 -16.44 -18.51
N GLU A 242 14.50 -16.82 -19.79
CA GLU A 242 13.91 -16.06 -20.92
C GLU A 242 12.61 -16.70 -21.48
N GLY A 243 12.04 -17.69 -20.79
CA GLY A 243 10.86 -18.45 -21.20
C GLY A 243 9.88 -18.72 -20.06
N PRO A 244 8.85 -19.56 -20.27
CA PRO A 244 7.94 -19.98 -19.21
C PRO A 244 8.70 -20.66 -18.07
N ALA A 245 8.44 -20.26 -16.84
CA ALA A 245 9.14 -20.79 -15.67
C ALA A 245 8.18 -21.06 -14.51
N VAL A 246 8.38 -22.21 -13.86
CA VAL A 246 7.66 -22.62 -12.66
C VAL A 246 8.70 -23.00 -11.62
N ILE A 247 8.72 -22.29 -10.50
CA ILE A 247 9.76 -22.36 -9.48
C ILE A 247 9.08 -22.59 -8.13
N ARG A 248 9.37 -23.73 -7.49
CA ARG A 248 8.78 -24.13 -6.21
C ARG A 248 9.85 -24.44 -5.18
N ASN A 249 9.57 -24.17 -3.91
CA ASN A 249 10.43 -24.57 -2.78
C ASN A 249 11.90 -24.14 -3.00
N PHE A 250 12.09 -22.93 -3.53
CA PHE A 250 13.40 -22.41 -3.93
C PHE A 250 14.07 -21.70 -2.76
N VAL A 251 15.35 -21.96 -2.53
CA VAL A 251 16.13 -21.26 -1.50
C VAL A 251 17.37 -20.66 -2.13
N LEU A 252 17.51 -19.33 -2.01
CA LEU A 252 18.75 -18.63 -2.32
C LEU A 252 19.34 -18.03 -1.06
N THR A 253 20.59 -18.37 -0.76
CA THR A 253 21.35 -17.70 0.30
C THR A 253 22.63 -17.12 -0.30
N THR A 254 22.83 -15.80 -0.18
CA THR A 254 24.07 -15.14 -0.60
C THR A 254 24.73 -14.48 0.59
N VAL A 255 26.06 -14.57 0.69
CA VAL A 255 26.85 -13.90 1.75
C VAL A 255 27.72 -12.76 1.19
N SER A 256 27.48 -12.37 -0.08
CA SER A 256 28.51 -11.74 -0.89
C SER A 256 28.39 -10.22 -1.07
N ARG A 257 29.52 -9.61 -1.44
CA ARG A 257 29.61 -8.26 -2.01
C ARG A 257 29.09 -8.29 -3.45
N GLY A 258 28.36 -7.26 -3.88
CA GLY A 258 27.86 -7.13 -5.26
C GLY A 258 26.34 -6.95 -5.39
N GLU A 259 25.89 -6.82 -6.64
CA GLU A 259 24.48 -6.83 -7.01
C GLU A 259 23.95 -8.27 -6.99
N HIS A 260 22.77 -8.47 -6.39
CA HIS A 260 22.16 -9.79 -6.28
C HIS A 260 20.79 -9.75 -6.91
N ASN A 261 20.52 -10.70 -7.78
CA ASN A 261 19.19 -10.95 -8.34
C ASN A 261 18.82 -12.39 -7.98
N GLY A 262 17.73 -12.58 -7.24
CA GLY A 262 17.29 -13.91 -6.85
C GLY A 262 16.81 -14.70 -8.05
N ILE A 263 15.72 -14.23 -8.64
CA ILE A 263 15.16 -14.70 -9.91
C ILE A 263 15.17 -13.51 -10.87
N TYR A 264 15.72 -13.72 -12.06
CA TYR A 264 15.71 -12.77 -13.17
C TYR A 264 15.00 -13.40 -14.37
N HIS A 265 13.82 -12.91 -14.65
CA HIS A 265 12.95 -13.34 -15.73
C HIS A 265 12.80 -12.20 -16.74
N HIS A 266 13.25 -12.42 -17.97
CA HIS A 266 13.29 -11.36 -18.98
C HIS A 266 13.01 -11.91 -20.36
N ILE A 267 12.02 -11.36 -21.06
CA ILE A 267 11.61 -11.85 -22.37
C ILE A 267 11.86 -10.78 -23.43
N ASP A 268 12.87 -11.00 -24.28
CA ASP A 268 13.44 -9.97 -25.14
C ASP A 268 12.55 -9.50 -26.31
N SER A 269 11.46 -10.18 -26.68
CA SER A 269 10.85 -9.90 -27.99
C SER A 269 9.37 -10.18 -28.24
N VAL A 270 8.61 -10.83 -27.34
CA VAL A 270 7.18 -11.12 -27.59
C VAL A 270 6.35 -10.89 -26.32
N PRO A 271 5.63 -9.75 -26.21
CA PRO A 271 4.65 -9.54 -25.15
C PRO A 271 3.65 -10.70 -25.09
N GLY A 272 3.30 -11.15 -23.87
CA GLY A 272 2.33 -12.23 -23.64
C GLY A 272 2.86 -13.65 -23.83
N PHE A 273 4.17 -13.85 -23.91
CA PHE A 273 4.79 -15.16 -23.84
C PHE A 273 5.50 -15.36 -22.50
N GLY A 274 5.52 -16.59 -21.97
CA GLY A 274 6.34 -16.97 -20.83
C GLY A 274 5.80 -16.56 -19.46
N ASP A 275 4.81 -17.29 -18.97
CA ASP A 275 4.32 -17.11 -17.60
C ASP A 275 5.43 -17.47 -16.59
N LEU A 276 5.46 -16.75 -15.47
CA LEU A 276 6.32 -17.04 -14.32
C LEU A 276 5.45 -17.40 -13.12
N THR A 277 5.67 -18.57 -12.55
CA THR A 277 5.08 -18.98 -11.27
C THR A 277 6.19 -19.21 -10.25
N VAL A 278 6.13 -18.54 -9.10
CA VAL A 278 7.05 -18.72 -7.98
C VAL A 278 6.25 -19.08 -6.73
N GLU A 279 6.50 -20.23 -6.12
CA GLU A 279 5.79 -20.72 -4.94
C GLU A 279 6.78 -21.13 -3.84
N ASN A 280 6.55 -20.72 -2.59
CA ASN A 280 7.33 -21.13 -1.42
C ASN A 280 8.84 -20.86 -1.58
N ALA A 281 9.22 -19.64 -1.99
CA ALA A 281 10.62 -19.28 -2.20
C ALA A 281 11.17 -18.46 -1.02
N THR A 282 12.43 -18.70 -0.65
CA THR A 282 13.13 -17.94 0.38
C THR A 282 14.41 -17.34 -0.20
N PHE A 283 14.58 -16.03 -0.01
CA PHE A 283 15.75 -15.29 -0.42
C PHE A 283 16.39 -14.66 0.82
N THR A 284 17.65 -15.01 1.08
CA THR A 284 18.43 -14.41 2.17
C THR A 284 19.66 -13.75 1.57
N PHE A 285 19.70 -12.43 1.60
CA PHE A 285 20.83 -11.64 1.10
C PHE A 285 21.68 -11.15 2.27
N GLY A 286 22.98 -11.43 2.21
CA GLY A 286 23.95 -10.89 3.17
C GLY A 286 24.13 -9.37 3.04
N ALA A 287 24.49 -8.73 4.14
CA ALA A 287 24.79 -7.30 4.22
C ALA A 287 25.91 -6.90 3.21
N PRO A 288 25.62 -6.09 2.19
CA PRO A 288 26.61 -5.82 1.15
C PRO A 288 27.64 -4.82 1.62
N ALA A 289 28.88 -5.02 1.16
CA ALA A 289 29.95 -4.03 1.36
C ALA A 289 30.03 -2.98 0.24
N CYS A 290 29.30 -3.16 -0.88
CA CYS A 290 29.37 -2.25 -2.02
C CYS A 290 28.41 -1.07 -1.89
N SER A 291 28.83 0.09 -2.38
CA SER A 291 28.06 1.33 -2.37
C SER A 291 27.26 1.44 -3.66
N GLY A 292 25.92 1.47 -3.56
CA GLY A 292 25.03 1.66 -4.70
C GLY A 292 24.66 0.40 -5.48
N CYS A 293 24.99 -0.79 -4.97
CA CYS A 293 24.48 -2.04 -5.55
C CYS A 293 22.97 -2.15 -5.36
N THR A 294 22.32 -2.82 -6.31
CA THR A 294 20.89 -3.18 -6.22
C THR A 294 20.74 -4.64 -5.86
N HIS A 295 19.84 -4.93 -4.92
CA HIS A 295 19.40 -6.28 -4.58
C HIS A 295 17.96 -6.46 -5.03
N THR A 296 17.73 -7.47 -5.86
CA THR A 296 16.41 -7.81 -6.38
C THR A 296 16.06 -9.24 -5.99
N GLY A 297 14.92 -9.47 -5.34
CA GLY A 297 14.44 -10.83 -5.09
C GLY A 297 13.94 -11.46 -6.38
N ILE A 298 12.93 -10.85 -6.98
CA ILE A 298 12.31 -11.26 -8.24
C ILE A 298 12.32 -10.07 -9.21
N TYR A 299 12.94 -10.25 -10.37
CA TYR A 299 12.89 -9.32 -11.49
C TYR A 299 12.12 -10.00 -12.62
N ALA A 300 11.00 -9.43 -13.07
CA ALA A 300 10.23 -9.91 -14.21
C ALA A 300 9.96 -8.78 -15.21
N GLN A 301 10.27 -9.01 -16.49
CA GLN A 301 10.08 -8.00 -17.52
C GLN A 301 9.61 -8.58 -18.87
N ASN A 302 8.67 -7.88 -19.52
CA ASN A 302 8.17 -8.16 -20.88
C ASN A 302 7.52 -9.56 -21.05
N GLY A 303 6.91 -10.11 -20.00
CA GLY A 303 6.39 -11.49 -19.98
C GLY A 303 4.87 -11.63 -19.99
N GLY A 304 4.40 -12.88 -19.85
CA GLY A 304 2.98 -13.24 -19.69
C GLY A 304 2.45 -12.94 -18.28
N ALA A 305 1.69 -13.87 -17.70
CA ALA A 305 1.20 -13.74 -16.33
C ALA A 305 2.30 -14.06 -15.30
N ILE A 306 2.39 -13.25 -14.25
CA ILE A 306 3.31 -13.45 -13.13
C ILE A 306 2.50 -13.80 -11.88
N SER A 307 2.77 -14.97 -11.29
CA SER A 307 2.20 -15.40 -10.02
C SER A 307 3.30 -15.67 -9.00
N VAL A 308 3.25 -15.01 -7.85
CA VAL A 308 4.23 -15.15 -6.76
C VAL A 308 3.46 -15.43 -5.48
N ARG A 309 3.73 -16.59 -4.85
CA ARG A 309 3.03 -17.05 -3.65
C ARG A 309 3.96 -17.58 -2.57
N GLY A 310 3.74 -17.18 -1.32
CA GLY A 310 4.46 -17.74 -0.17
C GLY A 310 5.96 -17.43 -0.24
N VAL A 311 6.32 -16.20 -0.59
CA VAL A 311 7.72 -15.80 -0.78
C VAL A 311 8.22 -14.98 0.39
N ASP A 312 9.35 -15.39 0.96
CA ASP A 312 10.05 -14.69 2.04
C ASP A 312 11.36 -14.09 1.50
N ILE A 313 11.52 -12.78 1.64
CA ILE A 313 12.71 -12.05 1.21
C ILE A 313 13.28 -11.28 2.40
N ASP A 314 14.43 -11.76 2.89
CA ASP A 314 15.23 -11.07 3.89
C ASP A 314 16.46 -10.46 3.22
N SER A 315 16.46 -9.13 3.08
CA SER A 315 17.69 -8.42 2.79
C SER A 315 18.34 -7.97 4.07
N GLY A 316 19.49 -8.57 4.40
CA GLY A 316 20.37 -8.04 5.43
C GLY A 316 20.60 -6.54 5.22
N GLY A 317 20.63 -5.76 6.32
CA GLY A 317 20.83 -4.31 6.25
C GLY A 317 22.15 -3.93 5.57
N GLY A 318 22.31 -2.66 5.16
CA GLY A 318 23.54 -2.21 4.51
C GLY A 318 23.41 -0.97 3.63
N ASN A 319 24.44 -0.70 2.83
CA ASN A 319 24.47 0.47 1.95
C ASN A 319 24.03 0.12 0.52
N VAL A 320 22.83 -0.44 0.37
CA VAL A 320 22.31 -0.91 -0.93
C VAL A 320 20.88 -0.46 -1.18
N SER A 321 20.51 -0.40 -2.48
CA SER A 321 19.14 -0.18 -2.92
C SER A 321 18.45 -1.54 -3.04
N HIS A 322 17.28 -1.68 -2.42
CA HIS A 322 16.52 -2.93 -2.50
C HIS A 322 15.30 -2.78 -3.38
N ARG A 323 15.09 -3.78 -4.23
CA ARG A 323 13.90 -4.01 -5.03
C ARG A 323 13.43 -5.44 -4.83
N PHE A 324 12.71 -5.76 -3.76
CA PHE A 324 12.39 -7.17 -3.49
C PHE A 324 11.65 -7.82 -4.66
N ILE A 325 10.67 -7.12 -5.22
CA ILE A 325 9.97 -7.54 -6.43
C ILE A 325 9.91 -6.37 -7.40
N TYR A 326 10.42 -6.57 -8.62
CA TYR A 326 10.35 -5.62 -9.72
C TYR A 326 9.66 -6.28 -10.92
N ILE A 327 8.52 -5.73 -11.35
CA ILE A 327 7.72 -6.24 -12.46
C ILE A 327 7.44 -5.11 -13.45
N ASN A 328 7.68 -5.34 -14.74
CA ASN A 328 7.48 -4.33 -15.77
C ASN A 328 7.03 -4.93 -17.11
N ASN A 329 6.00 -4.34 -17.72
CA ASN A 329 5.41 -4.76 -18.99
C ASN A 329 4.98 -6.23 -19.00
N VAL A 330 4.04 -6.59 -18.12
CA VAL A 330 3.48 -7.96 -18.06
C VAL A 330 1.97 -7.96 -18.25
N ASP A 331 1.39 -9.12 -18.56
CA ASP A 331 -0.06 -9.23 -18.82
C ASP A 331 -0.88 -9.14 -17.53
N GLN A 332 -0.48 -9.87 -16.49
CA GLN A 332 -1.19 -9.96 -15.22
C GLN A 332 -0.20 -10.20 -14.08
N VAL A 333 -0.50 -9.68 -12.90
CA VAL A 333 0.27 -9.92 -11.67
C VAL A 333 -0.64 -10.45 -10.58
N ASP A 334 -0.23 -11.52 -9.92
CA ASP A 334 -0.85 -12.07 -8.72
C ASP A 334 0.22 -12.29 -7.63
N LEU A 335 0.19 -11.49 -6.57
CA LEU A 335 1.07 -11.60 -5.41
C LEU A 335 0.25 -12.06 -4.21
N SER A 336 0.59 -13.20 -3.63
CA SER A 336 -0.06 -13.70 -2.42
C SER A 336 0.95 -14.15 -1.36
N ASP A 337 0.68 -13.87 -0.08
CA ASP A 337 1.50 -14.35 1.04
C ASP A 337 3.02 -14.00 0.88
N VAL A 338 3.34 -12.77 0.48
CA VAL A 338 4.73 -12.31 0.33
C VAL A 338 5.16 -11.57 1.59
N ASP A 339 6.20 -12.04 2.27
CA ASP A 339 6.85 -11.32 3.37
C ASP A 339 8.20 -10.78 2.88
N ALA A 340 8.38 -9.45 2.94
CA ALA A 340 9.62 -8.81 2.55
C ALA A 340 10.12 -7.94 3.71
N THR A 341 11.22 -8.38 4.31
CA THR A 341 11.85 -7.69 5.43
C THR A 341 13.19 -7.10 5.01
N GLY A 342 13.31 -5.78 5.17
CA GLY A 342 14.54 -5.05 4.91
C GLY A 342 15.19 -4.55 6.19
N GLY A 343 16.47 -4.86 6.39
CA GLY A 343 17.29 -4.21 7.41
C GLY A 343 17.54 -2.72 7.11
N ASP A 344 18.22 -2.01 8.01
CA ASP A 344 18.55 -0.59 7.84
C ASP A 344 19.38 -0.35 6.58
N ASN A 345 18.80 0.36 5.61
CA ASN A 345 19.46 0.65 4.34
C ASN A 345 19.66 2.14 4.06
N ARG A 346 20.76 2.48 3.37
CA ARG A 346 21.13 3.87 3.04
C ARG A 346 20.64 4.41 1.70
N TYR A 347 20.39 3.54 0.72
CA TYR A 347 19.91 3.91 -0.61
C TYR A 347 18.46 3.46 -0.78
N GLY A 348 17.65 4.24 -1.51
CA GLY A 348 16.21 4.07 -1.53
C GLY A 348 15.74 2.66 -1.82
N ILE A 349 14.61 2.32 -1.19
CA ILE A 349 14.02 0.99 -1.29
C ILE A 349 12.65 1.12 -1.94
N ARG A 350 12.42 0.23 -2.89
CA ARG A 350 11.11 0.01 -3.53
C ARG A 350 10.79 -1.46 -3.32
N ALA A 351 10.14 -1.78 -2.21
CA ALA A 351 9.97 -3.17 -1.82
C ALA A 351 9.25 -3.98 -2.91
N VAL A 352 8.10 -3.50 -3.36
CA VAL A 352 7.41 -4.02 -4.54
C VAL A 352 7.20 -2.89 -5.55
N GLU A 353 7.71 -3.05 -6.76
CA GLU A 353 7.61 -2.09 -7.86
C GLU A 353 7.01 -2.75 -9.10
N ILE A 354 5.84 -2.27 -9.51
CA ILE A 354 5.08 -2.73 -10.68
C ILE A 354 4.89 -1.52 -11.60
N LEU A 355 5.48 -1.52 -12.79
CA LEU A 355 5.53 -0.31 -13.63
C LEU A 355 4.54 -0.24 -14.79
N SER A 356 4.08 -1.37 -15.30
CA SER A 356 3.21 -1.41 -16.48
C SER A 356 2.62 -2.81 -16.56
N VAL A 357 1.32 -2.91 -16.33
CA VAL A 357 0.57 -4.17 -16.43
C VAL A 357 -0.60 -3.94 -17.36
N MET A 358 -0.66 -4.72 -18.44
CA MET A 358 -1.72 -4.56 -19.43
C MET A 358 -3.08 -5.04 -18.91
N GLY A 359 -3.10 -5.96 -17.95
CA GLY A 359 -4.31 -6.46 -17.30
C GLY A 359 -4.39 -6.12 -15.82
N GLY A 360 -4.83 -7.11 -15.03
CA GLY A 360 -5.08 -6.95 -13.59
C GLY A 360 -3.84 -7.16 -12.72
N VAL A 361 -3.83 -6.49 -11.57
CA VAL A 361 -2.89 -6.69 -10.47
C VAL A 361 -3.69 -7.10 -9.23
N ALA A 362 -3.46 -8.31 -8.74
CA ALA A 362 -3.98 -8.80 -7.46
C ALA A 362 -2.84 -8.87 -6.44
N VAL A 363 -3.07 -8.33 -5.24
CA VAL A 363 -2.12 -8.37 -4.12
C VAL A 363 -2.91 -8.80 -2.88
N ASP A 364 -2.53 -9.91 -2.26
CA ASP A 364 -3.24 -10.49 -1.11
C ASP A 364 -2.26 -10.95 -0.04
N GLY A 365 -2.46 -10.59 1.23
CA GLY A 365 -1.58 -11.06 2.31
C GLY A 365 -0.11 -10.62 2.18
N VAL A 366 0.18 -9.52 1.47
CA VAL A 366 1.57 -9.03 1.31
C VAL A 366 1.96 -8.19 2.51
N ARG A 367 3.06 -8.57 3.15
CA ARG A 367 3.67 -7.86 4.27
C ARG A 367 5.03 -7.30 3.87
N VAL A 368 5.18 -5.99 3.97
CA VAL A 368 6.47 -5.31 3.78
C VAL A 368 6.82 -4.60 5.09
N THR A 369 7.91 -5.01 5.72
CA THR A 369 8.46 -4.33 6.90
C THR A 369 9.87 -3.84 6.64
N GLN A 370 10.05 -2.52 6.64
CA GLN A 370 11.32 -1.91 6.28
C GLN A 370 11.77 -0.83 7.26
N GLY A 371 12.93 -1.02 7.89
CA GLY A 371 13.69 0.04 8.54
C GLY A 371 14.64 0.68 7.53
N ALA A 372 14.70 2.00 7.42
CA ALA A 372 15.69 2.65 6.56
C ALA A 372 16.23 3.95 7.15
N THR A 373 17.55 4.00 7.25
CA THR A 373 18.33 5.20 7.57
C THR A 373 18.97 5.72 6.29
N LEU A 374 18.21 6.33 5.37
CA LEU A 374 18.79 6.86 4.12
C LEU A 374 19.61 8.13 4.34
N ASN A 375 20.48 8.44 3.37
CA ASN A 375 21.11 9.76 3.23
C ASN A 375 20.75 10.49 1.91
N ASP A 376 20.05 9.84 0.97
CA ASP A 376 19.98 10.29 -0.43
C ASP A 376 18.56 10.61 -0.94
N ASN A 377 18.50 11.31 -2.08
CA ASN A 377 17.30 11.85 -2.75
C ASN A 377 16.36 10.81 -3.41
N SER A 378 16.30 9.58 -2.89
CA SER A 378 15.47 8.52 -3.48
C SER A 378 14.07 8.48 -2.87
N ASN A 379 13.04 8.24 -3.69
CA ASN A 379 11.71 7.93 -3.19
C ASN A 379 11.69 6.53 -2.56
N ASN A 380 11.06 6.39 -1.39
CA ASN A 380 10.78 5.10 -0.74
C ASN A 380 9.31 4.75 -0.84
N TYR A 381 9.05 3.52 -1.28
CA TYR A 381 7.71 2.95 -1.39
C TYR A 381 7.67 1.53 -0.83
N GLY A 382 6.67 1.22 0.00
CA GLY A 382 6.37 -0.17 0.35
C GLY A 382 5.84 -0.92 -0.87
N LEU A 383 4.80 -0.36 -1.50
CA LEU A 383 4.28 -0.81 -2.79
C LEU A 383 4.15 0.38 -3.75
N TYR A 384 4.73 0.24 -4.94
CA TYR A 384 4.63 1.19 -6.04
C TYR A 384 4.00 0.50 -7.25
N ILE A 385 2.83 0.96 -7.68
CA ILE A 385 2.18 0.52 -8.92
C ILE A 385 2.01 1.74 -9.83
N PHE A 386 2.54 1.64 -11.04
CA PHE A 386 2.34 2.59 -12.12
C PHE A 386 1.63 1.87 -13.28
N SER A 387 0.57 2.46 -13.82
CA SER A 387 -0.14 1.97 -15.01
C SER A 387 -0.64 0.51 -14.94
N ALA A 388 -1.87 0.32 -14.46
CA ALA A 388 -2.57 -0.97 -14.46
C ALA A 388 -4.08 -0.78 -14.66
N GLU A 389 -4.76 -1.76 -15.26
CA GLU A 389 -6.21 -1.67 -15.53
C GLU A 389 -7.06 -1.94 -14.29
N ASN A 390 -6.80 -3.04 -13.57
CA ASN A 390 -7.60 -3.45 -12.42
C ASN A 390 -6.68 -3.81 -11.25
N VAL A 391 -6.63 -2.98 -10.21
CA VAL A 391 -5.79 -3.21 -9.03
C VAL A 391 -6.67 -3.62 -7.86
N SER A 392 -6.47 -4.83 -7.33
CA SER A 392 -7.12 -5.32 -6.12
C SER A 392 -6.06 -5.63 -5.06
N ILE A 393 -6.11 -4.93 -3.92
CA ILE A 393 -5.20 -5.16 -2.79
C ILE A 393 -6.03 -5.54 -1.57
N ARG A 394 -5.73 -6.69 -0.95
CA ARG A 394 -6.45 -7.23 0.21
C ARG A 394 -5.51 -7.67 1.31
N ASP A 395 -5.95 -7.52 2.56
CA ASP A 395 -5.31 -8.09 3.76
C ASP A 395 -3.77 -7.88 3.82
N SER A 396 -3.31 -6.72 3.33
CA SER A 396 -1.88 -6.42 3.12
C SER A 396 -1.39 -5.34 4.06
N PHE A 397 -0.11 -5.42 4.43
CA PHE A 397 0.56 -4.50 5.33
C PHE A 397 1.83 -3.90 4.69
N PHE A 398 1.86 -2.57 4.54
CA PHE A 398 3.01 -1.85 3.98
C PHE A 398 3.57 -0.87 5.01
N TYR A 399 4.74 -1.18 5.56
CA TYR A 399 5.50 -0.28 6.43
C TYR A 399 6.73 0.25 5.72
N ALA A 400 6.82 1.57 5.60
CA ALA A 400 7.97 2.26 5.00
C ALA A 400 8.52 3.30 5.98
N GLU A 401 9.71 3.07 6.50
CA GLU A 401 10.44 4.09 7.25
C GLU A 401 11.24 4.99 6.32
N LYS A 402 11.16 6.30 6.58
CA LYS A 402 11.76 7.33 5.75
C LYS A 402 12.93 8.01 6.45
N SER A 403 13.95 8.29 5.64
CA SER A 403 15.06 9.15 6.02
C SER A 403 14.71 10.65 6.11
N PRO A 404 15.47 11.41 6.94
CA PRO A 404 15.42 12.86 6.99
C PRO A 404 15.61 13.63 5.66
N ASN A 405 16.22 13.04 4.61
CA ASN A 405 16.76 13.79 3.47
C ASN A 405 15.82 13.87 2.24
N ARG A 406 15.28 15.07 2.03
CA ARG A 406 14.82 15.78 0.80
C ARG A 406 13.81 15.19 -0.21
N VAL A 407 13.43 13.92 -0.24
CA VAL A 407 12.53 13.42 -1.32
C VAL A 407 11.29 12.69 -0.81
N GLY A 408 10.19 12.69 -1.58
CA GLY A 408 8.88 12.13 -1.23
C GLY A 408 8.92 10.66 -0.79
N GLY A 409 7.94 10.22 0.00
CA GLY A 409 7.82 8.80 0.39
C GLY A 409 6.38 8.45 0.69
N ALA A 410 5.97 7.24 0.33
CA ALA A 410 4.64 6.71 0.60
C ALA A 410 4.74 5.27 1.06
N GLY A 411 3.88 4.81 1.97
CA GLY A 411 3.79 3.35 2.21
C GLY A 411 3.18 2.65 0.99
N LEU A 412 2.14 3.26 0.41
CA LEU A 412 1.47 2.82 -0.81
C LEU A 412 1.43 3.95 -1.85
N TYR A 413 1.88 3.68 -3.08
CA TYR A 413 1.87 4.63 -4.18
C TYR A 413 1.24 3.99 -5.43
N LEU A 414 0.03 4.39 -5.77
CA LEU A 414 -0.71 3.94 -6.95
C LEU A 414 -0.86 5.11 -7.92
N ALA A 415 -0.34 4.95 -9.12
CA ALA A 415 -0.29 6.01 -10.11
C ALA A 415 -0.82 5.54 -11.45
N ASP A 416 -1.73 6.32 -12.03
CA ASP A 416 -2.21 6.13 -13.40
C ASP A 416 -2.88 4.75 -13.57
N VAL A 417 -3.65 4.34 -12.55
CA VAL A 417 -4.36 3.05 -12.46
C VAL A 417 -5.84 3.24 -12.76
N ASN A 418 -6.51 2.34 -13.48
CA ASN A 418 -7.92 2.54 -13.85
C ASN A 418 -8.86 2.22 -12.67
N ASP A 419 -9.15 0.95 -12.40
CA ASP A 419 -9.98 0.56 -11.26
C ASP A 419 -9.12 0.11 -10.07
N VAL A 420 -9.43 0.59 -8.87
CA VAL A 420 -8.70 0.30 -7.63
C VAL A 420 -9.68 -0.18 -6.57
N ASN A 421 -9.41 -1.36 -5.99
CA ASN A 421 -10.13 -1.92 -4.87
C ASN A 421 -9.17 -2.27 -3.73
N LEU A 422 -9.27 -1.58 -2.60
CA LEU A 422 -8.49 -1.81 -1.39
C LEU A 422 -9.40 -2.36 -0.29
N ALA A 423 -9.10 -3.54 0.23
CA ALA A 423 -9.83 -4.11 1.37
C ALA A 423 -8.87 -4.48 2.51
N ASN A 424 -9.13 -4.00 3.74
CA ASN A 424 -8.28 -4.29 4.92
C ASN A 424 -6.78 -3.98 4.71
N VAL A 425 -6.45 -2.90 3.97
CA VAL A 425 -5.05 -2.53 3.69
C VAL A 425 -4.49 -1.66 4.82
N HIS A 426 -3.38 -2.06 5.41
CA HIS A 426 -2.70 -1.33 6.47
C HIS A 426 -1.40 -0.71 5.94
N VAL A 427 -1.33 0.61 5.92
CA VAL A 427 -0.19 1.37 5.43
C VAL A 427 0.35 2.25 6.54
N THR A 428 1.64 2.16 6.83
CA THR A 428 2.31 3.02 7.81
C THR A 428 3.60 3.60 7.21
N ALA A 429 3.69 4.91 7.12
CA ALA A 429 4.89 5.61 6.65
C ALA A 429 5.50 6.48 7.78
N THR A 430 6.53 5.98 8.45
CA THR A 430 7.19 6.66 9.59
C THR A 430 8.34 7.55 9.11
N VAL A 431 8.55 8.67 9.80
CA VAL A 431 9.77 9.48 9.65
C VAL A 431 10.35 9.79 11.04
N PRO A 432 11.53 9.23 11.41
CA PRO A 432 12.07 9.35 12.76
C PRO A 432 12.47 10.78 13.13
N THR A 433 13.05 11.53 12.20
CA THR A 433 13.44 12.94 12.34
C THR A 433 13.72 13.53 10.96
N ILE A 434 13.32 14.77 10.71
CA ILE A 434 13.52 15.43 9.40
C ILE A 434 14.55 16.54 9.54
N SER A 435 15.55 16.57 8.65
CA SER A 435 16.51 17.67 8.50
C SER A 435 16.59 18.07 7.03
N GLY A 436 15.56 18.76 6.52
CA GLY A 436 15.48 19.12 5.10
C GLY A 436 14.32 20.04 4.76
N TRP A 437 14.44 20.75 3.63
CA TRP A 437 13.40 21.64 3.10
C TRP A 437 12.47 20.86 2.15
N GLN A 438 11.15 21.05 2.31
CA GLN A 438 10.06 20.62 1.40
C GLN A 438 9.94 19.12 1.11
N THR A 439 9.53 18.34 2.10
CA THR A 439 9.27 16.90 1.91
C THR A 439 7.77 16.59 1.97
N GLN A 440 7.23 15.84 1.01
CA GLN A 440 5.88 15.27 1.11
C GLN A 440 5.95 13.83 1.63
N ILE A 441 5.08 13.47 2.58
CA ILE A 441 4.99 12.13 3.15
C ILE A 441 3.53 11.70 3.06
N TYR A 442 3.31 10.50 2.53
CA TYR A 442 2.00 9.93 2.32
C TYR A 442 1.90 8.62 3.10
N GLY A 443 0.77 8.36 3.76
CA GLY A 443 0.41 6.99 4.10
C GLY A 443 0.17 6.26 2.79
N ALA A 444 -0.88 6.67 2.08
CA ALA A 444 -1.14 6.29 0.70
C ALA A 444 -1.26 7.50 -0.24
N TYR A 445 -0.72 7.36 -1.44
CA TYR A 445 -0.95 8.25 -2.58
C TYR A 445 -1.60 7.45 -3.71
N ILE A 446 -2.80 7.85 -4.14
CA ILE A 446 -3.57 7.13 -5.14
C ILE A 446 -4.01 8.10 -6.23
N ARG A 447 -3.76 7.73 -7.49
CA ARG A 447 -4.19 8.47 -8.67
C ARG A 447 -4.95 7.56 -9.63
N PRO A 448 -6.28 7.42 -9.43
CA PRO A 448 -7.13 6.55 -10.23
C PRO A 448 -7.65 7.25 -11.50
N TYR A 449 -7.97 6.48 -12.54
CA TYR A 449 -8.68 6.90 -13.75
C TYR A 449 -10.10 6.34 -13.85
N GLY A 450 -10.41 5.27 -13.11
CA GLY A 450 -11.71 4.59 -13.07
C GLY A 450 -12.32 4.67 -11.67
N ASN A 451 -12.83 3.55 -11.16
CA ASN A 451 -13.42 3.50 -9.82
C ASN A 451 -12.35 3.35 -8.73
N LEU A 452 -12.51 4.04 -7.61
CA LEU A 452 -11.73 3.81 -6.39
C LEU A 452 -12.66 3.32 -5.27
N SER A 453 -12.45 2.11 -4.80
CA SER A 453 -13.12 1.52 -3.65
C SER A 453 -12.11 1.21 -2.54
N ILE A 454 -12.36 1.70 -1.34
CA ILE A 454 -11.62 1.39 -0.11
C ILE A 454 -12.64 0.89 0.91
N ASP A 455 -12.47 -0.32 1.42
CA ASP A 455 -13.30 -0.90 2.48
C ASP A 455 -12.42 -1.43 3.62
N GLY A 456 -12.42 -0.71 4.74
CA GLY A 456 -11.54 -1.01 5.86
C GLY A 456 -10.10 -0.53 5.67
N GLY A 457 -9.23 -0.98 6.57
CA GLY A 457 -7.80 -0.67 6.54
C GLY A 457 -7.40 0.57 7.35
N SER A 458 -6.10 0.84 7.38
CA SER A 458 -5.51 1.94 8.15
C SER A 458 -4.40 2.62 7.36
N PHE A 459 -4.52 3.92 7.09
CA PHE A 459 -3.55 4.71 6.32
C PHE A 459 -2.89 5.75 7.23
N VAL A 460 -1.73 5.41 7.76
CA VAL A 460 -1.04 6.19 8.80
C VAL A 460 0.26 6.77 8.25
N ALA A 461 0.45 8.08 8.36
CA ALA A 461 1.72 8.75 8.10
C ALA A 461 2.29 9.33 9.40
N PRO A 462 2.72 8.49 10.37
CA PRO A 462 3.19 8.98 11.66
C PRO A 462 4.46 9.81 11.51
N GLY A 463 4.51 10.93 12.22
CA GLY A 463 5.66 11.82 12.24
C GLY A 463 5.75 12.55 13.58
N GLU A 464 6.91 12.47 14.21
CA GLU A 464 7.30 13.34 15.31
C GLU A 464 8.27 14.39 14.76
N SER A 465 7.75 15.58 14.43
CA SER A 465 8.62 16.66 13.99
C SER A 465 9.46 17.19 15.15
N ALA A 466 10.78 17.12 15.01
CA ALA A 466 11.68 18.05 15.67
C ALA A 466 11.44 19.48 15.11
N VAL A 467 11.60 20.50 15.95
CA VAL A 467 10.93 21.82 15.90
C VAL A 467 11.20 22.72 14.67
N ASN A 468 12.00 22.33 13.66
CA ASN A 468 12.60 23.28 12.71
C ASN A 468 12.44 22.99 11.19
N PHE A 469 11.64 22.01 10.74
CA PHE A 469 11.62 21.62 9.31
C PHE A 469 10.23 21.48 8.68
N TYR A 470 10.18 21.47 7.34
CA TYR A 470 9.01 21.86 6.55
C TYR A 470 8.25 20.74 5.79
N PRO A 471 7.82 19.61 6.39
CA PRO A 471 7.11 18.56 5.64
C PRO A 471 5.61 18.83 5.47
N ARG A 472 5.05 18.40 4.33
CA ARG A 472 3.61 18.19 4.16
C ARG A 472 3.29 16.72 4.36
N MET A 473 2.32 16.40 5.20
CA MET A 473 1.98 15.03 5.54
C MET A 473 0.53 14.73 5.23
N TYR A 474 0.29 13.55 4.67
CA TYR A 474 -1.01 13.11 4.21
C TYR A 474 -1.24 11.68 4.71
N GLY A 475 -2.35 11.41 5.40
CA GLY A 475 -2.72 10.02 5.71
C GLY A 475 -3.09 9.30 4.43
N LEU A 476 -4.10 9.83 3.73
CA LEU A 476 -4.52 9.41 2.39
C LEU A 476 -4.57 10.62 1.46
N TYR A 477 -3.91 10.54 0.31
CA TYR A 477 -4.00 11.54 -0.75
C TYR A 477 -4.51 10.89 -2.04
N VAL A 478 -5.71 11.29 -2.45
CA VAL A 478 -6.32 10.86 -3.71
C VAL A 478 -6.31 12.03 -4.68
N GLN A 479 -5.71 11.83 -5.86
CA GLN A 479 -5.57 12.87 -6.87
C GLN A 479 -6.06 12.39 -8.24
N SER A 480 -6.88 13.16 -8.93
CA SER A 480 -7.20 12.91 -10.35
C SER A 480 -6.41 13.86 -11.25
N TYR A 481 -5.70 13.33 -12.26
CA TYR A 481 -4.85 14.15 -13.14
C TYR A 481 -5.46 14.41 -14.52
N ASN A 482 -6.18 13.46 -15.14
CA ASN A 482 -6.82 13.61 -16.45
C ASN A 482 -7.89 12.52 -16.64
N GLY A 483 -9.11 12.88 -17.02
CA GLY A 483 -10.20 11.92 -17.22
C GLY A 483 -11.20 11.91 -16.07
N ASP A 484 -12.41 11.45 -16.37
CA ASP A 484 -13.47 11.33 -15.38
C ASP A 484 -13.15 10.16 -14.45
N VAL A 485 -13.13 10.42 -13.14
CA VAL A 485 -13.10 9.34 -12.16
C VAL A 485 -14.51 8.77 -12.14
N GLY A 486 -14.65 7.45 -12.22
CA GLY A 486 -15.96 6.78 -12.16
C GLY A 486 -16.62 7.01 -10.81
N GLY A 487 -16.58 6.01 -9.94
CA GLY A 487 -17.05 6.10 -8.56
C GLY A 487 -15.92 6.25 -7.54
N LEU A 488 -16.16 7.00 -6.47
CA LEU A 488 -15.34 7.01 -5.27
C LEU A 488 -16.11 6.35 -4.12
N SER A 489 -15.54 5.37 -3.44
CA SER A 489 -16.09 4.79 -2.22
C SER A 489 -15.00 4.59 -1.18
N VAL A 490 -15.09 5.24 -0.03
CA VAL A 490 -14.16 5.09 1.09
C VAL A 490 -14.96 4.77 2.35
N ASN A 491 -14.89 3.52 2.80
CA ASN A 491 -15.69 3.00 3.90
C ASN A 491 -14.81 2.41 5.00
N ASN A 492 -15.21 2.60 6.26
CA ASN A 492 -14.65 1.87 7.41
C ASN A 492 -13.12 2.04 7.60
N ALA A 493 -12.50 3.08 7.04
CA ALA A 493 -11.06 3.27 7.07
C ALA A 493 -10.60 4.13 8.26
N VAL A 494 -9.40 3.85 8.77
CA VAL A 494 -8.70 4.70 9.75
C VAL A 494 -7.61 5.48 9.03
N ILE A 495 -7.79 6.79 8.86
CA ILE A 495 -6.86 7.65 8.13
C ILE A 495 -6.19 8.60 9.11
N ARG A 496 -4.85 8.54 9.22
CA ARG A 496 -4.08 9.30 10.20
C ARG A 496 -2.89 9.98 9.55
N ALA A 497 -2.85 11.31 9.58
CA ALA A 497 -1.60 12.04 9.32
C ALA A 497 -0.88 12.35 10.63
N GLY A 498 0.45 12.31 10.66
CA GLY A 498 1.25 12.67 11.84
C GLY A 498 1.41 14.18 12.03
N ASN A 499 2.38 14.59 12.85
CA ASN A 499 2.71 16.00 13.05
C ASN A 499 3.61 16.58 11.93
N GLY A 500 3.19 17.65 11.25
CA GLY A 500 3.93 18.24 10.11
C GLY A 500 3.74 19.76 10.04
N LEU A 501 4.16 20.44 8.97
CA LEU A 501 3.77 21.85 8.80
C LEU A 501 2.37 22.01 8.26
N ASN A 502 2.13 21.29 7.17
CA ASN A 502 0.82 21.07 6.63
C ASN A 502 0.54 19.60 6.87
N SER A 503 -0.50 19.30 7.63
CA SER A 503 -0.87 17.91 7.86
C SER A 503 -2.35 17.78 7.54
N THR A 504 -2.66 16.85 6.66
CA THR A 504 -4.00 16.56 6.17
C THR A 504 -4.29 15.09 6.40
N GLY A 505 -5.32 14.75 7.17
CA GLY A 505 -5.74 13.35 7.34
C GLY A 505 -6.06 12.73 5.98
N PHE A 506 -7.12 13.23 5.34
CA PHE A 506 -7.55 12.82 4.01
C PHE A 506 -7.62 14.03 3.06
N TYR A 507 -6.89 13.97 1.95
CA TYR A 507 -6.91 14.97 0.89
C TYR A 507 -7.48 14.39 -0.39
N LEU A 508 -8.52 15.04 -0.89
CA LEU A 508 -9.24 14.76 -2.12
C LEU A 508 -8.97 15.93 -3.10
N ASP A 509 -8.16 15.71 -4.14
CA ASP A 509 -7.72 16.77 -5.08
C ASP A 509 -8.04 16.41 -6.53
N TRP A 510 -9.11 17.00 -7.07
CA TRP A 510 -9.49 16.82 -8.47
C TRP A 510 -8.89 17.95 -9.29
N ASN A 511 -8.48 17.65 -10.52
CA ASN A 511 -8.13 18.71 -11.44
C ASN A 511 -9.42 19.39 -11.93
N ASN A 512 -9.37 20.70 -12.20
CA ASN A 512 -10.53 21.51 -12.63
C ASN A 512 -11.26 21.00 -13.89
N ASN A 513 -10.69 20.01 -14.60
CA ASN A 513 -11.20 19.47 -15.85
C ASN A 513 -11.73 18.03 -15.72
N THR A 514 -11.82 17.48 -14.49
CA THR A 514 -12.25 16.09 -14.27
C THR A 514 -13.54 16.07 -13.48
N SER A 515 -14.55 15.35 -13.96
CA SER A 515 -15.76 15.08 -13.18
C SER A 515 -15.59 13.80 -12.35
N LEU A 516 -16.18 13.80 -11.16
CA LEU A 516 -16.46 12.63 -10.36
C LEU A 516 -17.89 12.24 -10.69
N ALA A 517 -18.17 10.99 -11.07
CA ALA A 517 -19.55 10.61 -11.40
C ALA A 517 -20.43 10.69 -10.14
N ASP A 518 -20.04 9.97 -9.09
CA ASP A 518 -20.61 10.03 -7.74
C ASP A 518 -19.57 9.53 -6.72
N GLY A 519 -19.60 10.05 -5.49
CA GLY A 519 -18.69 9.64 -4.42
C GLY A 519 -19.37 9.38 -3.09
N VAL A 520 -18.83 8.44 -2.31
CA VAL A 520 -19.24 8.16 -0.92
C VAL A 520 -18.00 8.04 -0.02
N ILE A 521 -17.94 8.81 1.05
CA ILE A 521 -16.95 8.71 2.14
C ILE A 521 -17.72 8.47 3.43
N ARG A 522 -17.70 7.25 3.97
CA ARG A 522 -18.48 6.95 5.17
C ARG A 522 -17.85 6.04 6.21
N ASN A 523 -18.32 6.15 7.45
CA ASN A 523 -17.85 5.32 8.58
C ASN A 523 -16.33 5.36 8.79
N ASN A 524 -15.66 6.47 8.42
CA ASN A 524 -14.22 6.58 8.55
C ASN A 524 -13.82 7.30 9.85
N THR A 525 -12.66 6.95 10.40
CA THR A 525 -11.99 7.75 11.43
C THR A 525 -10.84 8.51 10.80
N ILE A 526 -10.96 9.83 10.69
CA ILE A 526 -9.96 10.71 10.07
C ILE A 526 -9.32 11.57 11.16
N GLU A 527 -8.06 11.28 11.47
CA GLU A 527 -7.28 12.02 12.45
C GLU A 527 -6.07 12.67 11.79
N GLN A 528 -5.60 13.72 12.42
CA GLN A 528 -4.47 14.48 11.95
C GLN A 528 -3.63 14.89 13.15
N GLY A 529 -2.31 14.75 13.02
CA GLY A 529 -1.33 15.15 14.02
C GLY A 529 -1.05 16.64 13.92
N ALA A 530 -0.64 17.24 15.03
CA ALA A 530 -0.34 18.67 15.16
C ALA A 530 0.38 19.26 13.94
N ALA A 531 -0.14 20.36 13.40
CA ALA A 531 0.59 21.12 12.39
C ALA A 531 0.87 22.57 12.76
N TYR A 532 1.83 23.16 12.05
CA TYR A 532 2.31 24.52 12.29
C TYR A 532 1.58 25.58 11.45
N TYR A 533 1.06 25.24 10.26
CA TYR A 533 0.52 26.22 9.32
C TYR A 533 -0.87 25.91 8.82
N TYR A 534 -1.09 24.70 8.30
CA TYR A 534 -2.40 24.32 7.80
C TYR A 534 -2.73 22.91 8.25
N MET A 535 -3.88 22.78 8.89
CA MET A 535 -4.36 21.52 9.43
C MET A 535 -5.69 21.23 8.79
N TYR A 536 -5.84 20.02 8.26
CA TYR A 536 -7.08 19.56 7.66
C TYR A 536 -7.36 18.16 8.20
N GLY A 537 -8.53 17.93 8.77
CA GLY A 537 -9.03 16.56 8.92
C GLY A 537 -9.29 15.99 7.53
N LEU A 538 -10.26 16.59 6.83
CA LEU A 538 -10.61 16.32 5.45
C LEU A 538 -10.46 17.60 4.60
N ARG A 539 -9.83 17.49 3.44
CA ARG A 539 -9.77 18.58 2.46
C ARG A 539 -10.31 18.11 1.12
N LEU A 540 -11.31 18.81 0.61
CA LEU A 540 -11.89 18.61 -0.72
C LEU A 540 -11.38 19.75 -1.61
N GLN A 541 -11.00 19.44 -2.84
CA GLN A 541 -10.55 20.45 -3.78
C GLN A 541 -11.03 20.12 -5.20
N ASN A 542 -11.67 21.11 -5.84
CA ASN A 542 -11.96 21.15 -7.28
C ASN A 542 -12.73 19.93 -7.85
N HIS A 543 -13.66 19.34 -7.12
CA HIS A 543 -14.44 18.22 -7.65
C HIS A 543 -15.73 18.70 -8.31
N ALA A 544 -16.08 18.05 -9.43
CA ALA A 544 -17.32 18.26 -10.15
C ALA A 544 -18.11 16.96 -10.12
N GLY A 545 -19.08 16.84 -9.22
CA GLY A 545 -19.85 15.60 -8.99
C GLY A 545 -20.54 15.66 -7.64
N TYR A 546 -21.50 14.75 -7.42
CA TYR A 546 -22.15 14.55 -6.13
C TYR A 546 -21.23 13.77 -5.19
N LEU A 547 -21.10 14.21 -3.94
CA LEU A 547 -20.30 13.54 -2.91
C LEU A 547 -21.08 13.44 -1.60
N LEU A 548 -21.34 12.21 -1.15
CA LEU A 548 -21.89 11.92 0.17
C LEU A 548 -20.76 11.65 1.17
N ILE A 549 -20.69 12.45 2.23
CA ILE A 549 -19.79 12.29 3.38
C ILE A 549 -20.66 11.95 4.58
N ALA A 550 -20.71 10.68 4.97
CA ALA A 550 -21.65 10.19 5.98
C ALA A 550 -20.98 9.48 7.18
N ASP A 551 -21.45 9.68 8.40
CA ASP A 551 -21.06 8.87 9.56
C ASP A 551 -19.54 8.84 9.85
N ASN A 552 -18.81 9.89 9.49
CA ASN A 552 -17.36 9.96 9.73
C ASN A 552 -17.06 10.62 11.08
N THR A 553 -16.00 10.14 11.73
CA THR A 553 -15.39 10.81 12.88
C THR A 553 -14.13 11.54 12.44
N ILE A 554 -14.16 12.88 12.43
CA ILE A 554 -13.07 13.74 11.97
C ILE A 554 -12.51 14.51 13.16
N ARG A 555 -11.29 14.15 13.59
CA ARG A 555 -10.65 14.62 14.82
C ARG A 555 -9.18 15.02 14.59
N PRO A 556 -8.90 16.16 13.96
CA PRO A 556 -7.57 16.76 13.96
C PRO A 556 -7.15 17.11 15.41
N THR A 557 -5.90 16.82 15.73
CA THR A 557 -5.33 17.00 17.08
C THR A 557 -4.95 18.47 17.33
N ALA A 558 -4.40 18.79 18.51
CA ALA A 558 -3.98 20.15 18.84
C ALA A 558 -2.77 20.60 18.01
N SER A 559 -2.74 21.87 17.59
CA SER A 559 -1.56 22.52 17.03
C SER A 559 -0.45 22.61 18.09
N LYS A 560 0.82 22.49 17.67
CA LYS A 560 2.00 22.54 18.56
C LYS A 560 2.62 23.94 18.70
N THR A 561 2.13 24.96 17.98
CA THR A 561 2.83 26.26 17.89
C THR A 561 2.40 27.25 18.95
N SER A 562 3.27 27.51 19.92
CA SER A 562 3.06 28.55 20.91
C SER A 562 3.42 29.97 20.44
N GLY A 563 3.34 30.32 19.15
CA GLY A 563 3.77 31.67 18.73
C GLY A 563 3.67 32.11 17.26
N ALA A 564 3.16 31.29 16.33
CA ALA A 564 2.99 31.70 14.94
C ALA A 564 1.54 32.12 14.70
N CYS A 565 1.28 33.40 14.43
CA CYS A 565 -0.06 33.92 14.15
C CYS A 565 -0.41 33.90 12.66
N GLY A 566 -1.71 33.77 12.35
CA GLY A 566 -2.26 34.02 11.02
C GLY A 566 -2.58 32.77 10.21
N TYR A 567 -2.54 31.60 10.83
CA TYR A 567 -2.81 30.33 10.20
C TYR A 567 -4.25 29.89 10.42
N SER A 568 -4.73 29.01 9.53
CA SER A 568 -6.11 28.54 9.57
C SER A 568 -6.13 27.03 9.60
N HIS A 569 -6.93 26.49 10.51
CA HIS A 569 -7.04 25.08 10.78
C HIS A 569 -8.49 24.62 10.65
N TYR A 570 -8.68 23.44 10.07
CA TYR A 570 -9.99 23.00 9.59
C TYR A 570 -10.24 21.54 10.00
N GLY A 571 -11.44 21.26 10.52
CA GLY A 571 -11.94 19.89 10.55
C GLY A 571 -12.15 19.41 9.12
N ILE A 572 -13.04 20.08 8.41
CA ILE A 572 -13.26 19.92 6.97
C ILE A 572 -13.07 21.27 6.26
N ARG A 573 -12.41 21.24 5.10
CA ARG A 573 -12.35 22.38 4.17
C ARG A 573 -12.72 21.95 2.76
N ASP A 574 -13.57 22.73 2.13
CA ASP A 574 -13.94 22.57 0.74
C ASP A 574 -13.42 23.72 -0.13
N ASP A 575 -12.46 23.43 -1.00
CA ASP A 575 -11.94 24.39 -1.96
C ASP A 575 -12.54 24.10 -3.34
N ASN A 576 -13.80 24.48 -3.58
CA ASN A 576 -14.48 24.44 -4.88
C ASN A 576 -15.24 23.14 -5.24
N ALA A 577 -16.03 22.60 -4.33
CA ALA A 577 -17.08 21.64 -4.65
C ALA A 577 -18.38 22.28 -5.12
N ARG A 578 -19.17 21.52 -5.88
CA ARG A 578 -20.48 21.95 -6.36
C ARG A 578 -21.66 21.30 -5.64
N GLU A 579 -21.53 20.06 -5.18
CA GLU A 579 -22.65 19.30 -4.62
C GLU A 579 -22.15 18.28 -3.58
N VAL A 580 -22.30 18.61 -2.30
CA VAL A 580 -21.79 17.77 -1.20
C VAL A 580 -22.82 17.63 -0.10
N ASP A 581 -23.08 16.38 0.28
CA ASP A 581 -23.94 16.03 1.41
C ASP A 581 -23.09 15.58 2.59
N PHE A 582 -23.26 16.22 3.74
CA PHE A 582 -22.66 15.87 5.01
C PHE A 582 -23.76 15.32 5.92
N VAL A 583 -23.74 14.03 6.22
CA VAL A 583 -24.80 13.36 7.01
C VAL A 583 -24.19 12.65 8.22
N GLY A 584 -24.70 12.81 9.44
CA GLY A 584 -24.30 11.96 10.56
C GLY A 584 -22.84 12.09 11.03
N ASN A 585 -22.09 13.13 10.59
CA ASN A 585 -20.65 13.20 10.91
C ASN A 585 -20.39 13.82 12.29
N THR A 586 -19.36 13.32 12.97
CA THR A 586 -18.75 13.98 14.13
C THR A 586 -17.49 14.74 13.69
N ILE A 587 -17.58 16.06 13.58
CA ILE A 587 -16.52 16.93 13.11
C ILE A 587 -15.99 17.78 14.27
N ARG A 588 -14.71 17.65 14.58
CA ARG A 588 -14.04 18.55 15.53
C ARG A 588 -12.97 19.35 14.81
N ALA A 589 -12.94 20.65 15.02
CA ALA A 589 -11.81 21.46 14.62
C ALA A 589 -10.64 21.25 15.59
N PRO A 590 -9.41 21.51 15.15
CA PRO A 590 -8.26 21.34 16.00
C PRO A 590 -8.15 22.46 17.05
N PHE A 591 -7.41 22.15 18.11
CA PHE A 591 -7.04 23.13 19.13
C PHE A 591 -5.90 24.01 18.59
N GLY A 592 -6.20 25.24 18.19
CA GLY A 592 -5.21 26.24 17.80
C GLY A 592 -4.66 27.00 19.01
N TYR A 593 -3.45 27.55 18.87
CA TYR A 593 -2.81 28.35 19.91
C TYR A 593 -2.81 29.84 19.51
N TYR A 594 -3.07 30.73 20.48
CA TYR A 594 -3.02 32.20 20.37
C TYR A 594 -3.96 32.88 19.36
N CYS A 595 -3.68 32.81 18.06
CA CYS A 595 -4.15 33.74 17.02
C CYS A 595 -4.63 33.07 15.73
N ASP A 596 -4.76 31.74 15.76
CA ASP A 596 -5.23 30.96 14.61
C ASP A 596 -6.74 31.11 14.40
N ASN A 597 -7.13 30.92 13.14
CA ASN A 597 -8.51 30.68 12.77
C ASN A 597 -8.77 29.18 12.85
N THR A 598 -9.83 28.75 13.51
CA THR A 598 -10.25 27.35 13.54
C THR A 598 -11.67 27.21 13.04
N TYR A 599 -11.94 26.19 12.23
CA TYR A 599 -13.24 25.94 11.63
C TYR A 599 -13.57 24.46 11.78
N GLY A 600 -14.75 24.13 12.25
CA GLY A 600 -15.27 22.75 12.20
C GLY A 600 -15.46 22.35 10.74
N LEU A 601 -16.38 23.03 10.06
CA LEU A 601 -16.69 22.90 8.64
C LEU A 601 -16.54 24.25 7.94
N TYR A 602 -15.71 24.32 6.90
CA TYR A 602 -15.42 25.55 6.15
C TYR A 602 -15.71 25.37 4.64
N MET A 603 -16.77 26.03 4.17
CA MET A 603 -17.25 26.00 2.78
C MET A 603 -17.12 27.40 2.15
N PRO A 604 -15.93 27.79 1.64
CA PRO A 604 -15.62 29.10 1.07
C PRO A 604 -16.05 29.32 -0.39
N THR A 605 -16.75 28.38 -1.03
CA THR A 605 -17.01 28.42 -2.47
C THR A 605 -18.47 28.16 -2.79
N SER A 606 -18.97 28.88 -3.78
CA SER A 606 -20.30 28.70 -4.38
C SER A 606 -20.54 27.23 -4.77
N GLY A 607 -21.50 26.60 -4.09
CA GLY A 607 -21.95 25.23 -4.32
C GLY A 607 -23.29 24.97 -3.62
N THR A 608 -23.86 23.80 -3.84
CA THR A 608 -25.06 23.29 -3.20
C THR A 608 -24.66 22.29 -2.12
N PHE A 609 -25.13 22.49 -0.89
CA PHE A 609 -24.72 21.66 0.24
C PHE A 609 -25.92 21.16 1.03
N SER A 610 -25.90 19.89 1.42
CA SER A 610 -26.78 19.36 2.47
C SER A 610 -25.92 19.05 3.68
N ILE A 611 -26.27 19.58 4.85
CA ILE A 611 -25.54 19.38 6.11
C ILE A 611 -26.59 18.93 7.12
N VAL A 612 -26.73 17.62 7.30
CA VAL A 612 -27.82 17.00 8.06
C VAL A 612 -27.29 16.14 9.22
N ASN A 613 -27.84 16.30 10.42
CA ASN A 613 -27.55 15.45 11.58
C ASN A 613 -26.03 15.33 11.89
N ASN A 614 -25.27 16.42 11.78
CA ASN A 614 -23.85 16.43 12.13
C ASN A 614 -23.61 17.05 13.52
N GLN A 615 -22.60 16.54 14.22
CA GLN A 615 -22.02 17.17 15.40
C GLN A 615 -20.77 17.96 15.00
N ILE A 616 -20.86 19.29 14.96
CA ILE A 616 -19.81 20.18 14.47
C ILE A 616 -19.26 21.02 15.62
N HIS A 617 -18.02 20.75 16.02
CA HIS A 617 -17.33 21.53 17.05
C HIS A 617 -16.25 22.41 16.43
N GLY A 618 -16.39 23.71 16.62
CA GLY A 618 -15.35 24.69 16.38
C GLY A 618 -14.15 24.47 17.31
N GLY A 619 -13.02 25.03 16.92
CA GLY A 619 -11.74 24.73 17.55
C GLY A 619 -11.44 25.68 18.69
N HIS A 620 -10.18 25.75 19.07
CA HIS A 620 -9.68 26.76 19.99
C HIS A 620 -8.82 27.75 19.20
N GLY A 621 -9.01 29.05 19.38
CA GLY A 621 -8.25 30.03 18.61
C GLY A 621 -8.69 31.44 18.87
N ARG A 622 -8.16 32.39 18.09
CA ARG A 622 -8.64 33.76 18.14
C ARG A 622 -9.93 33.92 17.36
N TYR A 623 -10.03 33.25 16.22
CA TYR A 623 -11.26 33.18 15.45
C TYR A 623 -11.71 31.73 15.40
N THR A 624 -12.85 31.41 15.98
CA THR A 624 -13.35 30.03 16.01
C THR A 624 -14.71 30.00 15.35
N ARG A 625 -14.93 29.03 14.46
CA ARG A 625 -16.24 28.75 13.89
C ARG A 625 -16.58 27.28 14.01
N GLY A 626 -17.83 26.99 14.35
CA GLY A 626 -18.39 25.67 14.10
C GLY A 626 -18.53 25.47 12.60
N LEU A 627 -19.42 26.25 11.99
CA LEU A 627 -19.77 26.21 10.57
C LEU A 627 -19.51 27.55 9.89
N TYR A 628 -18.84 27.53 8.73
CA TYR A 628 -18.68 28.69 7.85
C TYR A 628 -19.18 28.36 6.45
N LEU A 629 -20.05 29.22 5.92
CA LEU A 629 -20.72 29.06 4.63
C LEU A 629 -20.54 30.29 3.73
N ASP A 630 -20.18 29.98 2.50
CA ASP A 630 -20.10 30.85 1.33
C ASP A 630 -20.54 29.94 0.17
N CYS A 631 -21.84 29.96 -0.15
CA CYS A 631 -22.50 28.92 -0.94
C CYS A 631 -23.39 29.52 -2.04
N ASP A 632 -23.89 28.67 -2.94
CA ASP A 632 -25.04 29.00 -3.79
C ASP A 632 -26.32 28.65 -3.05
N SER A 633 -26.45 27.40 -2.57
CA SER A 633 -27.55 26.99 -1.71
C SER A 633 -27.10 26.00 -0.64
N ALA A 634 -27.75 26.00 0.52
CA ALA A 634 -27.44 25.08 1.60
C ALA A 634 -28.71 24.70 2.37
N VAL A 635 -28.82 23.43 2.72
CA VAL A 635 -29.74 22.96 3.76
C VAL A 635 -28.89 22.56 4.95
N VAL A 636 -29.08 23.22 6.09
CA VAL A 636 -28.40 22.95 7.35
C VAL A 636 -29.48 22.50 8.32
N ALA A 637 -29.58 21.20 8.58
CA ALA A 637 -30.66 20.68 9.40
C ALA A 637 -30.30 19.61 10.42
N GLY A 638 -30.96 19.59 11.57
CA GLY A 638 -30.73 18.56 12.60
C GLY A 638 -29.33 18.58 13.20
N ASN A 639 -28.52 19.63 13.01
CA ASN A 639 -27.13 19.63 13.45
C ASN A 639 -26.97 20.19 14.86
N THR A 640 -26.01 19.64 15.60
CA THR A 640 -25.43 20.28 16.78
C THR A 640 -24.19 21.05 16.37
N ILE A 641 -24.18 22.37 16.55
CA ILE A 641 -23.07 23.24 16.12
C ILE A 641 -22.52 24.01 17.32
N PHE A 642 -21.28 23.72 17.72
CA PHE A 642 -20.57 24.44 18.76
C PHE A 642 -19.54 25.40 18.16
N GLY A 643 -19.60 26.68 18.53
CA GLY A 643 -18.70 27.72 17.99
C GLY A 643 -17.24 27.60 18.41
N GLY A 644 -16.91 26.68 19.30
CA GLY A 644 -15.55 26.46 19.81
C GLY A 644 -15.22 27.36 20.99
N TYR A 645 -13.92 27.56 21.22
CA TYR A 645 -13.41 28.36 22.32
C TYR A 645 -12.58 29.54 21.79
N ALA A 646 -13.19 30.71 21.73
CA ALA A 646 -12.54 31.91 21.24
C ALA A 646 -11.78 32.64 22.36
N GLY A 647 -10.54 33.01 22.07
CA GLY A 647 -9.72 33.89 22.92
C GLY A 647 -9.05 33.24 24.13
N VAL A 648 -9.21 31.94 24.41
CA VAL A 648 -8.73 31.30 25.66
C VAL A 648 -7.23 31.48 25.95
N HIS A 649 -6.39 31.63 24.92
CA HIS A 649 -4.93 31.64 25.06
C HIS A 649 -4.25 32.99 24.78
N SER A 650 -5.01 34.06 24.54
CA SER A 650 -4.41 35.30 24.06
C SER A 650 -5.01 36.52 24.77
N SER A 651 -4.18 37.51 25.10
CA SER A 651 -4.64 38.83 25.54
C SER A 651 -5.36 39.64 24.44
N TYR A 652 -5.60 39.04 23.27
CA TYR A 652 -6.24 39.67 22.12
C TYR A 652 -7.73 39.32 22.06
N TYR A 653 -8.49 40.26 21.50
CA TYR A 653 -9.91 40.11 21.18
C TYR A 653 -10.17 38.82 20.40
N GLY A 654 -11.02 37.96 20.97
CA GLY A 654 -11.57 36.77 20.32
C GLY A 654 -12.78 37.13 19.46
N TYR A 655 -12.98 36.37 18.40
CA TYR A 655 -14.16 36.45 17.53
C TYR A 655 -14.61 35.03 17.20
N GLY A 656 -15.50 34.49 18.02
CA GLY A 656 -16.06 33.17 17.74
C GLY A 656 -17.47 33.27 17.14
N ARG A 657 -17.84 32.27 16.34
CA ARG A 657 -19.19 32.13 15.78
C ARG A 657 -19.62 30.66 15.80
N GLY A 658 -20.86 30.35 16.18
CA GLY A 658 -21.41 29.00 15.93
C GLY A 658 -21.51 28.75 14.43
N VAL A 659 -22.31 29.59 13.77
CA VAL A 659 -22.50 29.64 12.32
C VAL A 659 -22.08 31.01 11.77
N GLU A 660 -21.34 31.03 10.66
CA GLU A 660 -21.09 32.23 9.86
C GLU A 660 -21.45 31.99 8.39
N GLU A 661 -22.45 32.71 7.89
CA GLU A 661 -22.73 32.89 6.47
C GLU A 661 -22.18 34.24 6.03
N ARG A 662 -21.24 34.25 5.08
CA ARG A 662 -20.51 35.47 4.72
C ARG A 662 -20.89 36.03 3.35
N ASP A 663 -21.17 35.17 2.39
CA ASP A 663 -21.52 35.64 1.06
C ASP A 663 -23.01 35.91 0.96
N SER A 664 -23.29 37.12 0.48
CA SER A 664 -24.62 37.57 0.10
C SER A 664 -25.20 36.81 -1.10
N THR A 665 -24.57 35.75 -1.62
CA THR A 665 -25.14 34.95 -2.71
C THR A 665 -25.80 33.65 -2.26
N CYS A 666 -25.51 33.21 -1.03
CA CYS A 666 -25.93 31.94 -0.44
C CYS A 666 -27.43 31.96 -0.08
N TYR A 667 -28.12 30.88 -0.46
CA TYR A 667 -29.50 30.58 -0.07
C TYR A 667 -29.49 29.44 0.95
N ALA A 668 -29.54 29.77 2.23
CA ALA A 668 -29.40 28.79 3.30
C ALA A 668 -30.70 28.61 4.10
N ASP A 669 -31.11 27.35 4.25
CA ASP A 669 -32.19 26.93 5.13
C ASP A 669 -31.60 26.28 6.39
N TYR A 670 -31.84 26.90 7.54
CA TYR A 670 -31.42 26.43 8.85
C TYR A 670 -32.64 25.86 9.58
N ILE A 671 -32.74 24.54 9.69
CA ILE A 671 -33.94 23.85 10.19
C ILE A 671 -33.56 22.94 11.36
N ASN A 672 -34.20 23.04 12.52
CA ASN A 672 -33.98 22.06 13.60
C ASN A 672 -32.52 21.90 14.02
N ASN A 673 -31.73 22.98 14.07
CA ASN A 673 -30.36 22.92 14.58
C ASN A 673 -30.30 23.37 16.03
N THR A 674 -29.33 22.84 16.79
CA THR A 674 -28.94 23.37 18.10
C THR A 674 -27.58 24.05 17.95
N VAL A 675 -27.56 25.38 18.01
CA VAL A 675 -26.37 26.20 17.77
C VAL A 675 -25.89 26.87 19.06
N TYR A 676 -24.75 26.40 19.54
CA TYR A 676 -24.02 26.97 20.65
C TYR A 676 -23.00 28.00 20.13
N GLY A 677 -23.10 29.22 20.63
CA GLY A 677 -22.06 30.24 20.47
C GLY A 677 -20.73 29.77 21.04
N PRO A 678 -19.63 30.44 20.66
CA PRO A 678 -18.32 30.11 21.20
C PRO A 678 -18.27 30.40 22.71
N THR A 679 -17.49 29.63 23.45
CA THR A 679 -17.10 30.02 24.80
C THR A 679 -15.98 31.06 24.71
N VAL A 680 -16.12 32.19 25.41
CA VAL A 680 -15.11 33.25 25.45
C VAL A 680 -14.66 33.61 26.86
N THR A 681 -13.36 33.86 26.99
CA THR A 681 -12.76 34.24 28.27
C THR A 681 -12.69 35.77 28.47
N TYR A 682 -12.80 36.56 27.40
CA TYR A 682 -12.53 38.01 27.43
C TYR A 682 -13.76 38.86 27.08
N ALA A 683 -14.09 39.79 27.98
CA ALA A 683 -15.27 40.66 27.95
C ALA A 683 -15.41 41.59 26.72
N ASN A 684 -14.37 41.74 25.91
CA ASN A 684 -14.36 42.63 24.74
C ASN A 684 -14.50 41.88 23.40
N SER A 685 -14.70 40.56 23.45
CA SER A 685 -14.90 39.72 22.27
C SER A 685 -16.29 39.93 21.67
N THR A 686 -16.40 39.89 20.35
CA THR A 686 -17.69 39.93 19.65
C THR A 686 -18.02 38.54 19.14
N ASN A 687 -19.02 37.92 19.74
CA ASN A 687 -19.37 36.53 19.47
C ASN A 687 -20.83 36.38 19.09
N TYR A 688 -21.08 35.40 18.23
CA TYR A 688 -22.41 35.11 17.72
C TYR A 688 -22.69 33.62 17.82
N ALA A 689 -23.87 33.19 18.26
CA ALA A 689 -24.28 31.83 17.98
C ALA A 689 -24.49 31.67 16.47
N MET A 690 -25.19 32.62 15.85
CA MET A 690 -25.37 32.68 14.39
C MET A 690 -25.08 34.07 13.84
N TYR A 691 -24.28 34.14 12.76
CA TYR A 691 -24.05 35.32 11.95
C TYR A 691 -24.49 35.03 10.53
N VAL A 692 -25.56 35.68 10.07
CA VAL A 692 -26.18 35.43 8.76
C VAL A 692 -26.15 36.71 7.94
N ARG A 693 -25.68 36.63 6.69
CA ARG A 693 -25.60 37.80 5.79
C ARG A 693 -26.49 37.58 4.56
N PRO A 694 -27.79 37.86 4.68
CA PRO A 694 -28.74 37.50 3.64
C PRO A 694 -28.52 38.28 2.34
N ARG A 695 -28.87 37.63 1.22
CA ARG A 695 -28.92 38.25 -0.10
C ARG A 695 -30.09 39.24 -0.22
N PHE A 696 -29.92 40.28 -1.05
CA PHE A 696 -31.05 40.96 -1.67
C PHE A 696 -31.19 40.50 -3.13
N VAL A 697 -32.14 39.59 -3.38
CA VAL A 697 -32.61 39.29 -4.74
C VAL A 697 -34.01 39.84 -4.89
N SER A 698 -34.26 40.56 -5.98
CA SER A 698 -35.62 41.03 -6.28
C SER A 698 -36.53 39.82 -6.54
N GLY A 699 -37.33 39.43 -5.55
CA GLY A 699 -38.43 38.46 -5.72
C GLY A 699 -38.35 37.14 -4.94
N GLY A 700 -37.53 36.99 -3.89
CA GLY A 700 -37.55 35.80 -3.03
C GLY A 700 -36.96 36.04 -1.63
N VAL A 701 -37.33 35.19 -0.66
CA VAL A 701 -36.82 35.22 0.73
C VAL A 701 -35.61 34.30 0.87
N PRO A 702 -34.36 34.77 0.78
CA PRO A 702 -33.23 33.88 0.53
C PRO A 702 -33.00 32.83 1.60
N ASN A 703 -33.12 33.19 2.88
CA ASN A 703 -32.75 32.32 4.00
C ASN A 703 -33.93 32.07 4.95
N HIS A 704 -34.08 30.84 5.43
CA HIS A 704 -35.09 30.46 6.42
C HIS A 704 -34.40 29.89 7.66
N ILE A 705 -34.83 30.34 8.83
CA ILE A 705 -34.33 29.88 10.13
C ILE A 705 -35.55 29.40 10.90
N VAL A 706 -35.75 28.08 10.96
CA VAL A 706 -36.96 27.43 11.46
C VAL A 706 -36.62 26.39 12.51
N ASN A 707 -37.34 26.36 13.64
CA ASN A 707 -37.20 25.33 14.68
C ASN A 707 -35.78 25.19 15.26
N ASN A 708 -34.95 26.23 15.29
CA ASN A 708 -33.60 26.14 15.84
C ASN A 708 -33.55 26.52 17.31
N ILE A 709 -32.68 25.88 18.08
CA ILE A 709 -32.20 26.37 19.38
C ILE A 709 -30.94 27.21 19.12
N ILE A 710 -30.95 28.47 19.55
CA ILE A 710 -29.83 29.40 19.38
C ILE A 710 -29.38 29.86 20.76
N TYR A 711 -28.21 29.39 21.18
CA TYR A 711 -27.67 29.62 22.51
C TYR A 711 -26.31 30.34 22.48
N PRO A 712 -26.24 31.65 22.75
CA PRO A 712 -24.98 32.34 22.98
C PRO A 712 -24.41 31.89 24.33
N VAL A 713 -23.35 31.07 24.32
CA VAL A 713 -22.70 30.61 25.56
C VAL A 713 -22.01 31.81 26.23
N THR A 714 -22.49 32.22 27.41
CA THR A 714 -21.99 33.42 28.11
C THR A 714 -21.02 33.06 29.23
N THR A 715 -19.73 33.37 29.06
CA THR A 715 -18.77 33.45 30.17
C THR A 715 -18.08 34.81 30.28
N GLY A 716 -18.36 35.74 29.35
CA GLY A 716 -17.92 37.14 29.40
C GLY A 716 -17.69 37.74 28.01
N GLY A 717 -18.44 38.78 27.64
CA GLY A 717 -18.39 39.36 26.30
C GLY A 717 -19.65 40.12 25.94
N SER A 718 -19.67 40.80 24.79
CA SER A 718 -20.93 41.14 24.12
C SER A 718 -21.37 39.93 23.29
N ASP A 719 -21.85 38.90 23.98
CA ASP A 719 -22.32 37.67 23.35
C ASP A 719 -23.71 37.91 22.78
N ARG A 720 -23.91 37.51 21.53
CA ARG A 720 -25.14 37.78 20.78
C ARG A 720 -25.68 36.45 20.25
N GLY A 721 -26.99 36.24 20.34
CA GLY A 721 -27.63 35.05 19.78
C GLY A 721 -27.51 35.04 18.26
N LEU A 722 -28.28 35.90 17.60
CA LEU A 722 -28.32 36.01 16.14
C LEU A 722 -27.93 37.41 15.66
N TYR A 723 -27.10 37.48 14.61
CA TYR A 723 -26.77 38.73 13.92
C TYR A 723 -27.09 38.63 12.44
N LEU A 724 -27.94 39.54 11.98
CA LEU A 724 -28.31 39.68 10.58
C LEU A 724 -27.50 40.85 9.99
N SER A 725 -26.56 40.51 9.12
CA SER A 725 -25.66 41.48 8.50
C SER A 725 -26.26 42.06 7.23
N GLY A 726 -26.46 43.37 7.24
CA GLY A 726 -26.79 44.21 6.09
C GLY A 726 -28.18 44.85 6.16
N CYS A 727 -28.25 46.12 5.79
CA CYS A 727 -29.46 46.95 5.76
C CYS A 727 -30.35 46.59 4.58
N TYR A 728 -30.73 45.33 4.48
CA TYR A 728 -31.45 44.83 3.33
C TYR A 728 -32.95 45.00 3.54
N GLY A 729 -33.61 45.60 2.55
CA GLY A 729 -35.05 45.82 2.58
C GLY A 729 -35.83 44.50 2.64
N ASN A 730 -37.08 44.62 3.05
CA ASN A 730 -38.20 43.67 2.98
C ASN A 730 -37.93 42.29 2.36
N GLY A 731 -37.89 41.26 3.21
CA GLY A 731 -37.99 39.86 2.86
C GLY A 731 -36.69 39.04 2.91
N ALA A 732 -35.62 39.49 3.55
CA ALA A 732 -34.31 38.83 3.38
C ALA A 732 -34.14 37.52 4.20
N VAL A 733 -34.79 37.40 5.36
CA VAL A 733 -34.73 36.22 6.25
C VAL A 733 -36.10 35.93 6.83
N SER A 734 -36.47 34.65 6.89
CA SER A 734 -37.65 34.16 7.62
C SER A 734 -37.24 33.54 8.95
N LEU A 735 -37.86 33.95 10.06
CA LEU A 735 -37.63 33.40 11.40
C LEU A 735 -38.93 32.79 11.93
N GLN A 736 -38.96 31.48 12.18
CA GLN A 736 -40.18 30.78 12.61
C GLN A 736 -39.86 29.73 13.69
N HIS A 737 -40.60 29.75 14.79
CA HIS A 737 -40.54 28.69 15.82
C HIS A 737 -39.14 28.39 16.38
N ASN A 738 -38.25 29.38 16.44
CA ASN A 738 -36.92 29.22 17.04
C ASN A 738 -36.95 29.53 18.54
N ILE A 739 -36.07 28.89 19.30
CA ILE A 739 -35.81 29.20 20.71
C ILE A 739 -34.49 29.95 20.83
N PHE A 740 -34.53 31.12 21.48
CA PHE A 740 -33.34 31.90 21.81
C PHE A 740 -33.09 31.84 23.32
N TYR A 741 -32.00 31.20 23.71
CA TYR A 741 -31.59 31.17 25.11
C TYR A 741 -30.74 32.40 25.46
N GLY A 742 -30.99 33.06 26.59
CA GLY A 742 -30.11 34.12 27.10
C GLY A 742 -30.77 35.13 28.05
N GLY A 743 -30.07 35.44 29.16
CA GLY A 743 -30.51 36.41 30.16
C GLY A 743 -30.55 37.87 29.66
N ASP A 744 -31.35 38.70 30.34
CA ASP A 744 -31.89 40.02 29.95
C ASP A 744 -30.93 41.15 29.52
N SER A 745 -29.63 40.89 29.31
CA SER A 745 -28.70 41.90 28.77
C SER A 745 -27.81 41.42 27.62
N SER A 746 -27.91 40.15 27.22
CA SER A 746 -27.16 39.55 26.12
C SER A 746 -28.01 39.61 24.85
N TYR A 747 -27.68 40.53 23.94
CA TYR A 747 -28.52 40.92 22.79
C TYR A 747 -29.03 39.74 21.94
N ARG A 748 -30.35 39.62 21.79
CA ARG A 748 -31.03 38.45 21.22
C ARG A 748 -31.04 38.45 19.68
N MET A 749 -31.29 39.60 19.05
CA MET A 749 -31.08 39.78 17.60
C MET A 749 -30.59 41.20 17.27
N TYR A 750 -29.60 41.30 16.38
CA TYR A 750 -29.08 42.59 15.89
C TYR A 750 -29.16 42.65 14.37
N ASP A 751 -29.79 43.70 13.85
CA ASP A 751 -29.69 44.09 12.46
C ASP A 751 -28.64 45.20 12.32
N SER A 752 -27.73 45.04 11.37
CA SER A 752 -26.77 46.06 10.93
C SER A 752 -27.34 47.47 10.71
N CYS A 753 -28.65 47.60 10.48
CA CYS A 753 -29.38 48.87 10.41
C CYS A 753 -29.62 49.56 11.76
N GLY A 754 -29.04 49.03 12.84
CA GLY A 754 -29.19 49.55 14.20
C GLY A 754 -30.52 49.15 14.85
N GLY A 755 -31.24 48.20 14.26
CA GLY A 755 -32.40 47.55 14.88
C GLY A 755 -31.94 46.60 15.98
N TYR A 756 -32.46 46.80 17.18
CA TYR A 756 -32.27 45.93 18.34
C TYR A 756 -33.62 45.32 18.68
N TYR A 757 -33.67 44.00 18.81
CA TYR A 757 -34.90 43.27 19.17
C TYR A 757 -34.58 42.44 20.41
N ASP A 758 -35.21 42.78 21.53
CA ASP A 758 -34.90 42.16 22.83
C ASP A 758 -36.11 41.53 23.51
N THR A 759 -37.32 41.75 23.01
CA THR A 759 -38.52 41.05 23.49
C THR A 759 -39.05 40.02 22.48
N GLU A 760 -39.74 39.01 22.98
CA GLU A 760 -40.42 38.00 22.14
C GLU A 760 -41.49 38.66 21.27
N ALA A 761 -42.20 39.64 21.83
CA ALA A 761 -43.15 40.48 21.12
C ALA A 761 -42.46 41.23 19.98
N GLU A 762 -41.32 41.88 20.20
CA GLU A 762 -40.58 42.56 19.12
C GLU A 762 -40.07 41.58 18.05
N LEU A 763 -39.58 40.40 18.44
CA LEU A 763 -39.12 39.41 17.49
C LEU A 763 -40.26 38.94 16.56
N ASN A 764 -41.44 38.71 17.14
CA ASN A 764 -42.64 38.23 16.44
C ASN A 764 -43.49 39.34 15.78
N GLU A 765 -43.41 40.60 16.26
CA GLU A 765 -44.17 41.75 15.76
C GLU A 765 -43.36 42.65 14.82
N THR A 766 -42.09 42.92 15.11
CA THR A 766 -41.33 43.97 14.37
C THR A 766 -41.01 43.57 12.94
N CYS A 767 -40.97 42.27 12.67
CA CYS A 767 -40.93 41.74 11.31
C CYS A 767 -42.14 42.20 10.46
N LYS A 768 -43.28 42.51 11.06
CA LYS A 768 -44.45 43.06 10.35
C LYS A 768 -44.36 44.58 10.12
N ALA A 769 -43.63 45.32 10.96
CA ALA A 769 -43.67 46.78 11.01
C ALA A 769 -42.59 47.47 10.15
N SER A 770 -41.39 46.89 10.06
CA SER A 770 -40.32 47.40 9.20
C SER A 770 -40.55 47.10 7.71
N GLY A 771 -41.52 46.22 7.42
CA GLY A 771 -41.63 45.53 6.14
C GLY A 771 -40.46 44.57 5.87
N SER A 772 -39.37 44.61 6.65
CA SER A 772 -38.06 44.01 6.34
C SER A 772 -38.05 42.48 6.29
N CYS A 773 -39.13 41.84 6.74
CA CYS A 773 -39.33 40.39 6.73
C CYS A 773 -40.81 40.11 6.38
N ASP A 774 -41.10 39.65 5.16
CA ASP A 774 -42.50 39.41 4.74
C ASP A 774 -43.23 38.32 5.58
N ALA A 775 -42.51 37.52 6.40
CA ALA A 775 -43.11 36.42 7.16
C ALA A 775 -42.28 35.88 8.36
N ALA A 776 -41.89 36.69 9.37
CA ALA A 776 -41.64 36.05 10.68
C ALA A 776 -42.98 35.60 11.25
N SER A 777 -43.34 34.35 10.94
CA SER A 777 -44.68 33.81 11.15
C SER A 777 -44.82 33.22 12.55
N GLY A 778 -44.58 34.03 13.58
CA GLY A 778 -44.84 33.66 14.98
C GLY A 778 -44.10 32.42 15.49
N GLY A 779 -44.32 32.13 16.78
CA GLY A 779 -43.82 30.92 17.44
C GLY A 779 -42.37 30.99 17.94
N ASN A 780 -41.61 32.05 17.65
CA ASN A 780 -40.29 32.18 18.24
C ASN A 780 -40.42 32.46 19.75
N GLN A 781 -39.62 31.77 20.56
CA GLN A 781 -39.63 31.87 22.01
C GLN A 781 -38.27 32.36 22.53
N ILE A 782 -38.30 33.00 23.69
CA ILE A 782 -37.10 33.41 24.40
C ILE A 782 -37.16 32.80 25.79
N ILE A 783 -36.13 32.02 26.15
CA ILE A 783 -36.13 31.24 27.39
C ILE A 783 -34.87 31.55 28.20
N ASP A 784 -35.02 31.49 29.52
CA ASP A 784 -33.91 31.67 30.46
C ASP A 784 -32.96 30.45 30.43
N PRO A 785 -31.64 30.64 30.30
CA PRO A 785 -30.66 29.55 30.29
C PRO A 785 -30.66 28.61 31.51
N GLU A 786 -31.25 28.98 32.65
CA GLU A 786 -31.29 28.09 33.85
C GLU A 786 -32.07 26.77 33.63
N LEU A 787 -32.76 26.61 32.49
CA LEU A 787 -33.63 25.47 32.18
C LEU A 787 -33.03 24.46 31.18
N VAL A 788 -31.74 24.56 30.85
CA VAL A 788 -31.06 23.60 29.97
C VAL A 788 -29.74 23.17 30.62
N ASP A 789 -29.56 21.86 30.80
CA ASP A 789 -28.31 21.29 31.30
C ASP A 789 -27.13 21.63 30.33
N PRO A 790 -25.88 21.72 30.84
CA PRO A 790 -24.72 22.21 30.09
C PRO A 790 -24.42 21.36 28.84
N PRO A 791 -23.57 21.86 27.91
CA PRO A 791 -23.32 21.31 26.56
C PRO A 791 -22.79 19.87 26.46
N ASP A 792 -22.68 19.14 27.56
CA ASP A 792 -22.19 17.76 27.60
C ASP A 792 -23.31 16.72 27.39
N ASP A 793 -24.58 17.10 27.58
CA ASP A 793 -25.74 16.28 27.24
C ASP A 793 -26.66 17.08 26.30
N LEU A 794 -26.84 16.59 25.08
CA LEU A 794 -27.64 17.28 24.05
C LEU A 794 -29.14 17.00 24.19
N HIS A 795 -29.51 16.10 25.11
CA HIS A 795 -30.89 15.69 25.28
C HIS A 795 -31.72 16.82 25.88
N LEU A 796 -32.89 17.08 25.31
CA LEU A 796 -33.86 18.02 25.89
C LEU A 796 -34.33 17.50 27.25
N ASP A 797 -34.40 18.31 28.31
CA ASP A 797 -34.98 17.89 29.60
C ASP A 797 -36.50 17.61 29.50
N SER A 798 -37.08 16.83 30.42
CA SER A 798 -38.48 16.37 30.33
C SER A 798 -39.52 17.49 30.37
N ASP A 799 -39.12 18.64 30.90
CA ASP A 799 -39.88 19.88 31.01
C ASP A 799 -39.35 20.97 30.07
N SER A 800 -38.49 20.60 29.12
CA SER A 800 -37.95 21.52 28.13
C SER A 800 -39.08 22.12 27.29
N PRO A 801 -39.11 23.46 27.13
CA PRO A 801 -40.10 24.13 26.29
C PRO A 801 -39.89 23.87 24.79
N ALA A 802 -38.80 23.21 24.41
CA ALA A 802 -38.55 22.78 23.02
C ALA A 802 -39.44 21.62 22.58
N ILE A 803 -39.95 20.82 23.53
CA ILE A 803 -40.71 19.60 23.23
C ILE A 803 -42.08 19.95 22.61
N GLY A 804 -42.33 19.45 21.40
CA GLY A 804 -43.54 19.63 20.61
C GLY A 804 -43.80 21.06 20.16
N ALA A 805 -42.81 21.95 20.26
CA ALA A 805 -42.96 23.38 20.01
C ALA A 805 -42.62 23.81 18.56
N GLY A 806 -42.03 22.92 17.77
CA GLY A 806 -41.64 23.20 16.39
C GLY A 806 -42.81 23.24 15.42
N ALA A 807 -42.65 24.02 14.35
CA ALA A 807 -43.54 23.97 13.21
C ALA A 807 -43.30 22.70 12.38
N SER A 808 -44.37 22.22 11.72
CA SER A 808 -44.25 21.13 10.77
C SER A 808 -43.23 21.45 9.68
N ILE A 809 -42.30 20.52 9.46
CA ILE A 809 -41.26 20.63 8.45
C ILE A 809 -41.84 20.10 7.14
N LEU A 810 -41.79 20.91 6.08
CA LEU A 810 -42.14 20.42 4.74
C LEU A 810 -41.03 19.46 4.26
N THR A 811 -41.40 18.26 3.84
CA THR A 811 -40.46 17.21 3.37
C THR A 811 -39.63 17.62 2.15
N THR A 812 -40.11 18.60 1.39
CA THR A 812 -39.39 19.25 0.30
C THR A 812 -39.36 20.74 0.57
N TYR A 813 -38.17 21.30 0.65
CA TYR A 813 -37.99 22.75 0.76
C TYR A 813 -37.24 23.25 -0.47
N ARG A 814 -37.93 24.07 -1.29
CA ARG A 814 -37.43 24.59 -2.58
C ARG A 814 -37.07 23.55 -3.63
N GLY A 815 -37.66 22.36 -3.56
CA GLY A 815 -37.36 21.26 -4.50
C GLY A 815 -36.06 20.53 -4.20
N ILE A 816 -35.40 20.87 -3.07
CA ILE A 816 -34.44 19.99 -2.42
C ILE A 816 -35.28 19.06 -1.55
N ASP A 817 -35.24 17.76 -1.87
CA ASP A 817 -35.72 16.74 -0.94
C ASP A 817 -34.84 16.90 0.30
N ILE A 818 -35.42 17.35 1.42
CA ILE A 818 -34.73 17.31 2.69
C ILE A 818 -34.63 15.81 2.97
N PRO A 819 -33.46 15.17 2.78
CA PRO A 819 -33.38 13.72 2.83
C PRO A 819 -33.73 13.33 4.25
N ASP A 820 -34.96 12.82 4.42
CA ASP A 820 -35.53 12.24 5.62
C ASP A 820 -34.85 12.69 6.93
N ILE A 821 -35.10 13.94 7.39
CA ILE A 821 -35.00 14.27 8.84
C ILE A 821 -36.15 13.55 9.56
N THR A 822 -36.27 12.26 9.31
CA THR A 822 -37.16 11.34 10.01
C THR A 822 -36.52 10.90 11.31
N GLU A 823 -35.22 11.12 11.47
CA GLU A 823 -34.44 10.85 12.67
C GLU A 823 -33.67 12.12 13.06
N ASP A 824 -33.43 12.30 14.34
CA ASP A 824 -32.69 13.42 14.91
C ASP A 824 -31.18 13.12 15.03
N ILE A 825 -30.45 13.80 15.92
CA ILE A 825 -28.99 13.65 16.06
C ILE A 825 -28.54 12.33 16.71
N ASP A 826 -29.40 11.64 17.45
CA ASP A 826 -29.09 10.37 18.12
C ASP A 826 -29.76 9.15 17.47
N GLY A 827 -30.64 9.41 16.49
CA GLY A 827 -31.33 8.40 15.68
C GLY A 827 -32.79 8.21 16.06
N ASP A 828 -33.32 9.00 16.98
CA ASP A 828 -34.72 8.94 17.39
C ASP A 828 -35.66 9.54 16.35
N ALA A 829 -36.80 8.89 16.15
CA ALA A 829 -37.73 9.23 15.09
C ALA A 829 -38.41 10.60 15.33
N ARG A 830 -38.21 11.55 14.42
CA ARG A 830 -38.74 12.91 14.52
C ARG A 830 -40.24 12.98 14.19
N ASN A 831 -41.01 13.68 15.03
CA ASN A 831 -42.40 13.95 14.74
C ASN A 831 -42.57 15.08 13.71
N LEU A 832 -42.70 14.74 12.43
CA LEU A 832 -42.82 15.73 11.34
C LEU A 832 -44.02 16.69 11.45
N SER A 833 -45.03 16.37 12.26
CA SER A 833 -46.22 17.22 12.44
C SER A 833 -46.05 18.27 13.53
N THR A 834 -45.31 17.93 14.58
CA THR A 834 -45.01 18.79 15.74
C THR A 834 -43.61 18.43 16.25
N PRO A 835 -42.56 18.73 15.47
CA PRO A 835 -41.20 18.32 15.84
C PRO A 835 -40.77 19.13 17.05
N ASP A 836 -39.80 18.61 17.79
CA ASP A 836 -39.14 19.40 18.81
C ASP A 836 -38.31 20.51 18.17
N VAL A 837 -38.09 21.60 18.89
CA VAL A 837 -37.20 22.68 18.45
C VAL A 837 -35.76 22.28 18.75
N GLY A 838 -34.88 22.31 17.76
CA GLY A 838 -33.48 21.91 17.87
C GLY A 838 -33.16 20.58 17.20
N ALA A 839 -31.92 20.14 17.41
CA ALA A 839 -31.32 18.97 16.76
C ALA A 839 -31.77 17.62 17.34
N ASP A 840 -32.37 17.63 18.53
CA ASP A 840 -32.72 16.47 19.35
C ASP A 840 -34.24 16.39 19.51
N GLU A 841 -34.79 15.18 19.66
CA GLU A 841 -36.22 14.86 19.83
C GLU A 841 -36.42 14.05 21.12
N ARG A 842 -37.52 14.28 21.84
CA ARG A 842 -37.80 13.61 23.12
C ARG A 842 -39.19 12.97 23.27
#